data_AF-A0AAD7N3T6-F1
#
_entry.id   AF-A0AAD7N3T6-F1
#
_cell.length_a   1.000
_cell.length_b   1.000
_cell.length_c   1.000
_cell.angle_alpha   90.00
_cell.angle_beta   90.00
_cell.angle_gamma   90.00
#
_symmetry.space_group_name_H-M   'P 1'
#
loop_
_entity.id
_entity.type
_entity.pdbx_description
1 polymer ?
#
loop_
_entity_poly.entity_id
_entity_poly.type
_entity_poly.pdbx_seq_one_letter_code
_entity_poly.pdbx_strand_id
1 'polypeptide(L)'
;MALNPSTMDNQESRIRQLTDMGATVAQAKAALAKYKDVEQAAERFFEGAFDHIKDEDGDVNMAPAVEKRTIRMVTPDDDDDDDAPEDNGSDEDEDDGEEEFIDYDSSDDGAAVDAPRTNSDADPYARVFFSKDHREEIIEVEEEPEVITLPGHAEPVKLMTQGEWMKGCPPPSGGEQSFLFALYSQLSEGKCVCPHECGSSVLRKKSDFFPIFPEFSSYISHLQSVVQKTCQRCHSEFCFACGEPITEKVQRPGAAAPGDPLFHCADIQGVILGVGLSMLEQMFSEQTQDSSALQDHKTRNTKRRKTGKLQSKDDDDDDDDDLFFMSPGGKRSKAKGGIGYAGDQKEDNSGQLEALAQQAVKDQKIGKLLTEIGVYLPSLHREGHHPSDFLPHPTALAHLRRRFNYVSSALLRNDSLADMSERSVLYFKLLEWLETISSHEALASMMAMPIMTVASVKSVTTRKSPNNRPIRERTIVYEGSAGPRELLEAIAIQAHAALKALESAKVPDVPDEELTEEQKRMTVDTKGKSKEVSAPVADENQKLLSFCQRILGTANAIDRSLRETKGDAFVERLHASLPKILTSSSEAGMLVDPGLTEESATKSYVEWATRVRFEYCDLTIPATTPPNPNESEPQLPHYKSYYNNEIRMLALSDIPKRSLAIAKELSILTNNLPIAWDSSIFLRIDETRVDVIKALITGPEGTPYYNGCYLFDIFLGPNYNQSPPSVKYMTTNGGKFRFNPNLYADGKVCLSLLGTWSGPGWVAGRSTLLQVLISIQSMILCEEPYLNEPGWAGSAGTPQSKAYSANVRRMVVKTAMLGNLQNPPEPFADIIRTHYRLKARSIAEQLDQWLASDDGRQTLGDGSGHPSGKADSAGQSSNGLAGDVAEMKRLLKELQTSFSTTSRT
;
A
#
# COMPACT_ATOMS: atom_id res chain seq x y z
N MET A 1 36.29 8.25 31.45
CA MET A 1 35.92 7.09 30.61
C MET A 1 35.05 7.62 29.49
N ALA A 2 35.53 7.62 28.25
CA ALA A 2 34.73 7.96 27.08
C ALA A 2 34.51 6.67 26.28
N LEU A 3 33.28 6.43 25.84
CA LEU A 3 32.94 5.28 25.00
C LEU A 3 33.38 5.55 23.55
N ASN A 4 33.64 4.47 22.80
CA ASN A 4 34.16 4.57 21.43
C ASN A 4 33.14 5.24 20.49
N PRO A 5 33.58 6.03 19.48
CA PRO A 5 32.67 6.61 18.47
C PRO A 5 31.78 5.55 17.81
N SER A 6 32.35 4.41 17.46
CA SER A 6 31.65 3.25 16.88
C SER A 6 30.56 2.63 17.77
N THR A 7 30.57 2.93 19.07
CA THR A 7 29.51 2.48 20.00
C THR A 7 28.36 3.48 20.14
N MET A 8 28.57 4.77 19.85
CA MET A 8 27.48 5.76 19.87
C MET A 8 26.62 5.68 18.60
N ASP A 9 27.25 5.50 17.43
CA ASP A 9 26.57 5.29 16.14
C ASP A 9 25.61 4.06 16.19
N ASN A 10 26.11 2.97 16.78
CA ASN A 10 25.33 1.76 17.01
C ASN A 10 24.18 2.00 18.02
N GLN A 11 24.39 2.82 19.06
CA GLN A 11 23.36 3.13 20.05
C GLN A 11 22.24 4.03 19.49
N GLU A 12 22.54 5.01 18.65
CA GLU A 12 21.52 5.85 17.99
C GLU A 12 20.71 5.06 16.96
N SER A 13 21.36 4.22 16.13
CA SER A 13 20.66 3.24 15.30
C SER A 13 19.77 2.32 16.15
N ARG A 14 20.31 1.89 17.30
CA ARG A 14 19.63 1.13 18.36
C ARG A 14 18.27 1.74 18.76
N ILE A 15 18.32 3.00 19.16
CA ILE A 15 17.18 3.78 19.65
C ILE A 15 16.18 4.00 18.51
N ARG A 16 16.68 4.38 17.32
CA ARG A 16 15.85 4.64 16.14
C ARG A 16 15.01 3.43 15.75
N GLN A 17 15.60 2.23 15.76
CA GLN A 17 14.89 0.98 15.46
C GLN A 17 13.69 0.74 16.40
N LEU A 18 13.83 1.02 17.70
CA LEU A 18 12.71 0.94 18.65
C LEU A 18 11.68 2.06 18.47
N THR A 19 12.11 3.26 18.10
CA THR A 19 11.20 4.38 17.82
C THR A 19 10.41 4.19 16.53
N ASP A 20 11.01 3.60 15.48
CA ASP A 20 10.32 3.18 14.27
C ASP A 20 9.30 2.04 14.55
N MET A 21 9.48 1.31 15.66
CA MET A 21 8.56 0.31 16.21
C MET A 21 7.53 0.91 17.21
N GLY A 22 7.55 2.23 17.45
CA GLY A 22 6.53 2.95 18.22
C GLY A 22 6.90 3.29 19.67
N ALA A 23 8.14 3.10 20.12
CA ALA A 23 8.60 3.52 21.44
C ALA A 23 9.00 5.01 21.47
N THR A 24 8.69 5.74 22.56
CA THR A 24 9.26 7.09 22.73
C THR A 24 10.78 7.02 22.90
N VAL A 25 11.46 8.15 22.73
CA VAL A 25 12.92 8.20 22.85
C VAL A 25 13.37 7.89 24.29
N ALA A 26 12.61 8.27 25.34
CA ALA A 26 12.91 7.86 26.70
C ALA A 26 12.67 6.35 26.92
N GLN A 27 11.57 5.80 26.40
CA GLN A 27 11.25 4.38 26.49
C GLN A 27 12.29 3.51 25.78
N ALA A 28 12.67 3.86 24.55
CA ALA A 28 13.72 3.18 23.79
C ALA A 28 15.07 3.22 24.51
N LYS A 29 15.45 4.37 25.09
CA LYS A 29 16.67 4.51 25.91
C LYS A 29 16.61 3.67 27.18
N ALA A 30 15.49 3.65 27.89
CA ALA A 30 15.31 2.85 29.11
C ALA A 30 15.31 1.34 28.84
N ALA A 31 14.68 0.91 27.73
CA ALA A 31 14.70 -0.46 27.26
C ALA A 31 16.12 -0.92 26.90
N LEU A 32 16.87 -0.11 26.13
CA LEU A 32 18.26 -0.41 25.75
C LEU A 32 19.27 -0.27 26.90
N ALA A 33 18.95 0.50 27.95
CA ALA A 33 19.75 0.56 29.17
C ALA A 33 19.62 -0.72 30.01
N LYS A 34 18.47 -1.41 29.94
CA LYS A 34 18.19 -2.65 30.67
C LYS A 34 18.49 -3.91 29.85
N TYR A 35 18.33 -3.84 28.53
CA TYR A 35 18.54 -4.95 27.59
C TYR A 35 19.55 -4.54 26.51
N LYS A 36 20.69 -5.25 26.46
CA LYS A 36 21.78 -4.98 25.50
C LYS A 36 21.45 -5.35 24.06
N ASP A 37 20.28 -5.93 23.82
CA ASP A 37 19.78 -6.38 22.53
C ASP A 37 18.48 -5.65 22.18
N VAL A 38 18.26 -5.34 20.90
CA VAL A 38 17.11 -4.57 20.42
C VAL A 38 15.84 -5.40 20.49
N GLU A 39 15.96 -6.69 20.20
CA GLU A 39 14.82 -7.62 20.15
C GLU A 39 14.25 -7.83 21.57
N GLN A 40 15.12 -8.03 22.56
CA GLN A 40 14.75 -8.06 23.99
C GLN A 40 14.24 -6.70 24.52
N ALA A 41 14.76 -5.58 24.01
CA ALA A 41 14.28 -4.25 24.37
C ALA A 41 12.86 -4.01 23.82
N ALA A 42 12.58 -4.49 22.59
CA ALA A 42 11.27 -4.42 21.95
C ALA A 42 10.23 -5.34 22.62
N GLU A 43 10.60 -6.58 22.92
CA GLU A 43 9.81 -7.57 23.69
C GLU A 43 9.17 -6.92 24.92
N ARG A 44 10.02 -6.38 25.79
CA ARG A 44 9.63 -5.75 27.06
C ARG A 44 8.93 -4.40 26.90
N PHE A 45 9.16 -3.72 25.79
CA PHE A 45 8.41 -2.52 25.43
C PHE A 45 6.97 -2.86 25.02
N PHE A 46 6.76 -3.86 24.17
CA PHE A 46 5.40 -4.26 23.76
C PHE A 46 4.60 -4.96 24.86
N GLU A 47 5.27 -5.65 25.80
CA GLU A 47 4.68 -6.11 27.08
C GLU A 47 4.20 -4.97 28.00
N GLY A 48 4.52 -3.71 27.68
CA GLY A 48 4.17 -2.54 28.50
C GLY A 48 5.07 -2.34 29.72
N ALA A 49 6.19 -3.07 29.85
CA ALA A 49 7.08 -2.96 31.01
C ALA A 49 7.72 -1.57 31.17
N PHE A 50 7.67 -0.74 30.12
CA PHE A 50 8.16 0.65 30.09
C PHE A 50 7.05 1.71 29.94
N ASP A 51 5.76 1.33 29.99
CA ASP A 51 4.62 2.26 29.84
C ASP A 51 4.53 3.30 30.98
N HIS A 52 5.18 3.03 32.11
CA HIS A 52 5.32 3.97 33.23
C HIS A 52 6.32 5.10 32.96
N ILE A 53 7.15 4.98 31.92
CA ILE A 53 8.14 5.98 31.53
C ILE A 53 7.48 6.94 30.55
N LYS A 54 7.31 8.19 30.98
CA LYS A 54 6.92 9.32 30.14
C LYS A 54 8.18 10.12 29.81
N ASP A 55 8.20 10.76 28.64
CA ASP A 55 9.26 11.70 28.31
C ASP A 55 9.18 12.88 29.31
N GLU A 56 10.29 13.20 29.99
CA GLU A 56 10.37 14.39 30.84
C GLU A 56 10.56 15.64 29.97
N ASP A 57 9.71 16.64 30.16
CA ASP A 57 9.87 17.96 29.57
C ASP A 57 11.15 18.64 30.10
N GLY A 58 12.11 18.92 29.22
CA GLY A 58 13.08 20.01 29.44
C GLY A 58 14.58 19.67 29.46
N ASP A 59 15.26 20.20 28.43
CA ASP A 59 16.49 21.00 28.55
C ASP A 59 17.75 20.38 29.21
N VAL A 60 18.69 19.92 28.37
CA VAL A 60 20.09 19.71 28.78
C VAL A 60 21.04 20.46 27.83
N ASN A 61 21.52 21.62 28.30
CA ASN A 61 22.57 22.40 27.66
C ASN A 61 23.91 21.63 27.56
N MET A 62 24.53 21.64 26.38
CA MET A 62 25.95 21.30 26.20
C MET A 62 26.72 22.53 25.71
N ALA A 63 27.63 23.03 26.56
CA ALA A 63 28.54 24.13 26.22
C ALA A 63 29.72 23.64 25.35
N PRO A 64 30.31 24.50 24.48
CA PRO A 64 31.35 24.08 23.55
C PRO A 64 32.72 23.89 24.23
N ALA A 65 33.40 22.80 23.91
CA ALA A 65 34.77 22.53 24.33
C ALA A 65 35.80 22.93 23.25
N VAL A 66 36.99 23.36 23.69
CA VAL A 66 38.00 24.06 22.88
C VAL A 66 39.03 23.10 22.25
N GLU A 67 39.45 23.39 21.01
CA GLU A 67 40.51 22.66 20.29
C GLU A 67 41.90 22.71 20.98
N LYS A 68 42.67 21.61 20.88
CA LYS A 68 44.14 21.66 20.84
C LYS A 68 44.74 20.63 19.86
N ARG A 69 45.95 20.95 19.38
CA ARG A 69 46.60 20.45 18.16
C ARG A 69 47.25 19.05 18.24
N THR A 70 47.45 18.53 17.03
CA THR A 70 48.13 17.30 16.57
C THR A 70 49.64 17.21 16.82
N ILE A 71 50.16 15.96 16.85
CA ILE A 71 51.49 15.53 16.33
C ILE A 71 51.33 14.17 15.60
N ARG A 72 52.16 13.89 14.58
CA ARG A 72 52.12 12.72 13.66
C ARG A 72 53.32 11.76 13.86
N MET A 73 53.30 10.64 13.10
CA MET A 73 54.43 9.81 12.60
C MET A 73 54.74 8.52 13.41
N VAL A 74 55.20 7.38 12.83
CA VAL A 74 55.41 6.88 11.43
C VAL A 74 55.56 5.33 11.47
N THR A 75 55.39 4.61 10.35
CA THR A 75 55.66 3.16 10.15
C THR A 75 57.13 2.88 9.74
N PRO A 76 57.66 1.67 10.01
CA PRO A 76 58.04 0.71 8.94
C PRO A 76 57.58 -0.74 9.28
N ASP A 77 57.18 -1.61 8.34
CA ASP A 77 57.81 -2.22 7.14
C ASP A 77 58.56 -3.54 7.45
N ASP A 78 58.47 -4.49 6.51
CA ASP A 78 58.84 -5.93 6.59
C ASP A 78 60.35 -6.22 6.41
N ASP A 79 60.77 -7.49 6.65
CA ASP A 79 61.53 -8.33 5.68
C ASP A 79 62.19 -9.60 6.33
N ASP A 80 61.94 -10.73 5.67
CA ASP A 80 62.85 -11.83 5.26
C ASP A 80 63.51 -12.91 6.20
N ASP A 81 63.23 -14.16 5.76
CA ASP A 81 64.11 -15.31 5.43
C ASP A 81 64.54 -16.45 6.40
N ASP A 82 64.28 -17.66 5.88
CA ASP A 82 65.02 -18.94 5.85
C ASP A 82 65.61 -19.60 7.12
N ASP A 83 65.22 -20.87 7.39
CA ASP A 83 66.03 -22.05 6.98
C ASP A 83 65.43 -23.42 7.44
N ALA A 84 65.64 -24.46 6.64
CA ALA A 84 65.48 -25.90 6.96
C ALA A 84 66.48 -26.68 6.06
N PRO A 85 67.08 -27.85 6.44
CA PRO A 85 66.33 -29.10 6.68
C PRO A 85 67.06 -30.17 7.58
N GLU A 86 66.73 -31.46 7.36
CA GLU A 86 67.34 -32.73 7.86
C GLU A 86 66.97 -33.13 9.31
N ASP A 87 66.13 -34.16 9.56
CA ASP A 87 66.10 -35.59 9.16
C ASP A 87 66.81 -36.54 10.16
N ASN A 88 66.00 -37.42 10.78
CA ASN A 88 66.33 -38.76 11.27
C ASN A 88 65.04 -39.39 11.85
N GLY A 89 64.56 -40.49 11.25
CA GLY A 89 63.36 -41.21 11.72
C GLY A 89 63.67 -42.51 12.45
N SER A 90 62.66 -43.06 13.15
CA SER A 90 62.35 -44.50 13.24
C SER A 90 61.11 -44.77 14.13
N ASP A 91 60.05 -45.28 13.51
CA ASP A 91 59.23 -46.45 13.87
C ASP A 91 58.53 -46.67 15.25
N GLU A 92 57.28 -47.16 15.12
CA GLU A 92 56.44 -48.02 16.00
C GLU A 92 55.91 -47.46 17.36
N ASP A 93 54.63 -47.63 17.78
CA ASP A 93 53.33 -47.89 17.08
C ASP A 93 52.11 -47.71 18.08
N GLU A 94 50.87 -48.10 17.70
CA GLU A 94 49.60 -48.21 18.49
C GLU A 94 48.86 -46.89 18.88
N ASP A 95 47.65 -46.58 18.35
CA ASP A 95 46.27 -47.04 18.71
C ASP A 95 45.87 -46.74 20.17
N ASP A 96 44.66 -46.30 20.55
CA ASP A 96 43.37 -46.00 19.91
C ASP A 96 42.75 -44.81 20.73
N GLY A 97 41.71 -44.06 20.39
CA GLY A 97 40.38 -44.47 19.96
C GLY A 97 39.32 -44.13 21.05
N GLU A 98 38.33 -43.33 20.65
CA GLU A 98 36.96 -43.21 21.22
C GLU A 98 36.64 -42.33 22.46
N GLU A 99 35.38 -41.87 22.43
CA GLU A 99 34.66 -40.98 23.34
C GLU A 99 33.78 -41.82 24.29
N GLU A 100 33.52 -41.43 25.54
CA GLU A 100 32.22 -41.76 26.16
C GLU A 100 31.78 -40.89 27.37
N PHE A 101 30.49 -40.53 27.34
CA PHE A 101 29.48 -40.47 28.42
C PHE A 101 29.70 -39.74 29.77
N ILE A 102 28.89 -38.69 29.96
CA ILE A 102 27.74 -38.58 30.92
C ILE A 102 27.87 -39.24 32.30
N ASP A 103 27.60 -38.48 33.37
CA ASP A 103 26.70 -38.98 34.45
C ASP A 103 25.92 -37.87 35.20
N TYR A 104 24.85 -38.24 35.89
CA TYR A 104 23.85 -37.37 36.54
C TYR A 104 23.77 -37.57 38.08
N ASP A 105 23.19 -36.59 38.79
CA ASP A 105 22.69 -36.60 40.18
C ASP A 105 23.63 -36.80 41.39
N SER A 106 23.61 -35.85 42.35
CA SER A 106 22.93 -36.02 43.66
C SER A 106 22.94 -34.76 44.55
N SER A 107 21.76 -34.41 45.13
CA SER A 107 21.44 -33.67 46.40
C SER A 107 22.46 -32.72 47.07
N ASP A 108 22.13 -31.53 47.59
CA ASP A 108 21.12 -31.21 48.65
C ASP A 108 21.19 -29.70 49.06
N ASP A 109 20.24 -29.25 49.91
CA ASP A 109 20.16 -28.01 50.72
C ASP A 109 19.86 -26.63 50.06
N GLY A 110 18.91 -25.87 50.64
CA GLY A 110 19.10 -24.40 50.75
C GLY A 110 17.96 -23.38 50.65
N ALA A 111 16.69 -23.73 50.43
CA ALA A 111 15.46 -22.91 50.63
C ALA A 111 15.42 -21.37 50.34
N ALA A 112 14.57 -20.96 49.37
CA ALA A 112 13.78 -19.72 49.44
C ALA A 112 12.48 -19.88 48.62
N VAL A 113 11.35 -19.33 49.08
CA VAL A 113 9.99 -19.67 48.57
C VAL A 113 9.24 -18.42 48.09
N ASP A 114 8.40 -18.61 47.06
CA ASP A 114 7.34 -17.74 46.52
C ASP A 114 7.69 -16.39 45.87
N ALA A 115 7.74 -16.43 44.54
CA ALA A 115 7.18 -15.38 43.67
C ALA A 115 6.26 -16.07 42.62
N PRO A 116 5.09 -15.51 42.28
CA PRO A 116 4.14 -16.17 41.39
C PRO A 116 4.68 -16.22 39.96
N ARG A 117 4.65 -17.40 39.34
CA ARG A 117 4.89 -17.54 37.89
C ARG A 117 3.80 -16.81 37.13
N THR A 118 4.14 -15.71 36.47
CA THR A 118 3.26 -15.07 35.49
C THR A 118 3.13 -15.98 34.27
N ASN A 119 1.93 -16.04 33.69
CA ASN A 119 1.58 -16.96 32.60
C ASN A 119 2.13 -16.52 31.23
N SER A 120 3.27 -15.83 31.22
CA SER A 120 3.77 -15.00 30.11
C SER A 120 4.70 -15.72 29.12
N ASP A 121 5.13 -16.96 29.39
CA ASP A 121 5.92 -17.78 28.46
C ASP A 121 5.09 -18.37 27.30
N ALA A 122 3.85 -17.89 27.09
CA ALA A 122 2.92 -18.40 26.08
C ALA A 122 3.06 -17.77 24.69
N ASP A 123 3.88 -16.72 24.51
CA ASP A 123 4.22 -16.17 23.19
C ASP A 123 5.66 -16.57 22.78
N PRO A 124 5.83 -17.69 22.02
CA PRO A 124 7.15 -18.13 21.56
C PRO A 124 7.79 -17.20 20.51
N TYR A 125 7.15 -16.09 20.14
CA TYR A 125 7.57 -15.20 19.06
C TYR A 125 7.78 -13.74 19.46
N ALA A 126 7.84 -13.45 20.76
CA ALA A 126 8.20 -12.14 21.30
C ALA A 126 9.64 -11.65 20.94
N ARG A 127 10.37 -12.36 20.07
CA ARG A 127 11.78 -12.11 19.67
C ARG A 127 12.03 -12.02 18.16
N VAL A 128 11.01 -11.85 17.31
CA VAL A 128 11.20 -11.80 15.85
C VAL A 128 10.52 -10.55 15.26
N PHE A 129 11.21 -9.41 15.36
CA PHE A 129 10.73 -8.11 14.88
C PHE A 129 11.47 -7.66 13.61
N PHE A 130 10.74 -7.47 12.52
CA PHE A 130 11.28 -6.96 11.26
C PHE A 130 10.95 -5.49 11.06
N SER A 131 11.92 -4.68 10.60
CA SER A 131 11.65 -3.33 10.09
C SER A 131 10.95 -3.38 8.74
N LYS A 132 10.19 -2.34 8.38
CA LYS A 132 9.63 -2.17 7.02
C LYS A 132 10.73 -2.10 5.95
N ASP A 133 11.91 -1.60 6.32
CA ASP A 133 13.09 -1.52 5.43
C ASP A 133 13.94 -2.81 5.44
N HIS A 134 13.51 -3.86 6.15
CA HIS A 134 14.25 -5.12 6.21
C HIS A 134 14.18 -5.88 4.88
N ARG A 135 15.32 -6.45 4.47
CA ARG A 135 15.48 -7.20 3.22
C ARG A 135 16.37 -8.40 3.43
N GLU A 136 15.94 -9.55 2.94
CA GLU A 136 16.59 -10.84 3.18
C GLU A 136 16.61 -11.68 1.89
N GLU A 137 17.73 -12.36 1.60
CA GLU A 137 17.83 -13.29 0.47
C GLU A 137 17.92 -14.74 0.98
N ILE A 138 16.91 -15.55 0.69
CA ILE A 138 16.79 -16.95 1.14
C ILE A 138 17.08 -17.87 -0.04
N ILE A 139 17.93 -18.87 0.14
CA ILE A 139 18.13 -19.94 -0.85
C ILE A 139 17.21 -21.12 -0.46
N GLU A 140 16.13 -21.32 -1.22
CA GLU A 140 15.26 -22.49 -1.10
C GLU A 140 15.78 -23.62 -2.00
N VAL A 141 15.84 -24.84 -1.44
CA VAL A 141 16.19 -26.06 -2.17
C VAL A 141 14.89 -26.70 -2.70
N GLU A 142 14.80 -26.87 -4.01
CA GLU A 142 13.64 -27.48 -4.67
C GLU A 142 13.79 -29.01 -4.67
N GLU A 143 13.18 -29.66 -3.69
CA GLU A 143 13.10 -31.13 -3.57
C GLU A 143 12.20 -31.74 -4.65
N GLU A 144 12.54 -32.95 -5.14
CA GLU A 144 11.66 -33.70 -6.04
C GLU A 144 10.44 -34.24 -5.28
N PRO A 145 9.20 -33.96 -5.74
CA PRO A 145 8.01 -34.34 -5.01
C PRO A 145 7.78 -35.86 -5.04
N GLU A 146 7.65 -36.44 -3.84
CA GLU A 146 7.33 -37.85 -3.67
C GLU A 146 5.83 -38.08 -3.90
N VAL A 147 5.47 -39.17 -4.61
CA VAL A 147 4.10 -39.45 -5.04
C VAL A 147 3.71 -40.87 -4.64
N ILE A 148 2.56 -41.04 -3.99
CA ILE A 148 2.08 -42.31 -3.45
C ILE A 148 0.60 -42.57 -3.80
N THR A 149 0.22 -43.83 -3.97
CA THR A 149 -1.19 -44.24 -4.07
C THR A 149 -1.70 -44.64 -2.69
N LEU A 150 -2.67 -43.88 -2.15
CA LEU A 150 -3.25 -44.15 -0.83
C LEU A 150 -4.35 -45.21 -0.91
N PRO A 151 -4.51 -46.10 0.10
CA PRO A 151 -5.61 -47.06 0.14
C PRO A 151 -6.97 -46.35 0.12
N GLY A 152 -7.79 -46.64 -0.89
CA GLY A 152 -9.11 -46.01 -1.08
C GLY A 152 -9.14 -44.84 -2.08
N HIS A 153 -7.99 -44.32 -2.51
CA HIS A 153 -7.91 -43.32 -3.58
C HIS A 153 -7.35 -43.94 -4.87
N ALA A 154 -8.03 -43.72 -5.99
CA ALA A 154 -7.63 -44.24 -7.29
C ALA A 154 -6.52 -43.42 -7.97
N GLU A 155 -6.38 -42.15 -7.58
CA GLU A 155 -5.38 -41.23 -8.14
C GLU A 155 -4.14 -41.14 -7.23
N PRO A 156 -2.93 -40.99 -7.82
CA PRO A 156 -1.70 -40.82 -7.06
C PRO A 156 -1.64 -39.43 -6.42
N VAL A 157 -1.31 -39.37 -5.13
CA VAL A 157 -1.29 -38.14 -4.32
C VAL A 157 0.16 -37.75 -4.02
N LYS A 158 0.45 -36.45 -4.11
CA LYS A 158 1.78 -35.88 -3.77
C LYS A 158 1.92 -35.79 -2.25
N LEU A 159 3.08 -36.18 -1.72
CA LEU A 159 3.46 -35.94 -0.33
C LEU A 159 4.24 -34.63 -0.21
N MET A 160 3.88 -33.80 0.76
CA MET A 160 4.56 -32.54 1.03
C MET A 160 6.00 -32.80 1.50
N THR A 161 6.95 -32.20 0.82
CA THR A 161 8.39 -32.27 1.15
C THR A 161 8.74 -31.46 2.40
N GLN A 162 9.92 -31.68 2.97
CA GLN A 162 10.37 -30.90 4.13
C GLN A 162 10.59 -29.44 3.71
N GLY A 163 11.25 -29.19 2.58
CA GLY A 163 11.39 -27.86 2.00
C GLY A 163 10.06 -27.16 1.74
N GLU A 164 9.04 -27.86 1.23
CA GLU A 164 7.70 -27.28 1.04
C GLU A 164 7.02 -26.91 2.35
N TRP A 165 7.13 -27.75 3.39
CA TRP A 165 6.61 -27.44 4.72
C TRP A 165 7.30 -26.21 5.33
N MET A 166 8.63 -26.17 5.24
CA MET A 166 9.52 -25.14 5.77
C MET A 166 9.60 -23.86 4.92
N LYS A 167 8.80 -23.73 3.85
CA LYS A 167 8.87 -22.60 2.90
C LYS A 167 8.79 -21.23 3.60
N GLY A 168 9.63 -20.28 3.18
CA GLY A 168 9.70 -18.93 3.75
C GLY A 168 10.29 -18.87 5.17
N CYS A 169 11.27 -19.73 5.47
CA CYS A 169 11.86 -19.90 6.80
C CYS A 169 13.40 -19.73 6.78
N PRO A 170 13.90 -18.48 6.81
CA PRO A 170 15.34 -18.22 6.72
C PRO A 170 16.10 -18.68 7.97
N PRO A 171 17.31 -19.24 7.84
CA PRO A 171 18.28 -19.19 8.94
C PRO A 171 18.67 -17.71 9.15
N PRO A 172 18.54 -17.13 10.36
CA PRO A 172 18.54 -17.80 11.66
C PRO A 172 17.22 -17.64 12.45
N SER A 173 16.03 -17.80 11.84
CA SER A 173 14.73 -17.76 12.53
C SER A 173 14.49 -19.01 13.41
N GLY A 174 15.40 -19.26 14.35
CA GLY A 174 15.62 -20.55 15.01
C GLY A 174 14.42 -21.12 15.77
N GLY A 175 13.58 -20.26 16.35
CA GLY A 175 12.32 -20.68 16.97
C GLY A 175 11.32 -21.24 15.96
N GLU A 176 10.95 -20.44 14.95
CA GLU A 176 10.00 -20.87 13.90
C GLU A 176 10.51 -22.12 13.15
N GLN A 177 11.83 -22.23 12.90
CA GLN A 177 12.43 -23.44 12.32
C GLN A 177 12.26 -24.67 13.21
N SER A 178 12.57 -24.57 14.51
CA SER A 178 12.56 -25.73 15.40
C SER A 178 11.15 -26.33 15.56
N PHE A 179 10.12 -25.50 15.69
CA PHE A 179 8.74 -26.00 15.87
C PHE A 179 8.18 -26.65 14.60
N LEU A 180 8.47 -26.08 13.42
CA LEU A 180 8.08 -26.66 12.14
C LEU A 180 8.79 -28.00 11.90
N PHE A 181 10.09 -28.08 12.16
CA PHE A 181 10.87 -29.30 12.00
C PHE A 181 10.45 -30.40 12.98
N ALA A 182 10.26 -30.07 14.26
CA ALA A 182 9.86 -31.02 15.29
C ALA A 182 8.53 -31.70 14.95
N LEU A 183 7.49 -30.93 14.61
CA LEU A 183 6.18 -31.48 14.26
C LEU A 183 6.23 -32.33 12.97
N TYR A 184 7.00 -31.88 11.97
CA TYR A 184 7.17 -32.64 10.71
C TYR A 184 7.87 -33.98 10.95
N SER A 185 8.96 -33.99 11.73
CA SER A 185 9.70 -35.21 12.08
C SER A 185 8.85 -36.17 12.93
N GLN A 186 8.21 -35.64 13.98
CA GLN A 186 7.33 -36.39 14.89
C GLN A 186 6.23 -37.14 14.16
N LEU A 187 5.68 -36.57 13.09
CA LEU A 187 4.56 -37.14 12.33
C LEU A 187 4.96 -37.87 11.05
N SER A 188 6.16 -37.63 10.52
CA SER A 188 6.67 -38.35 9.34
C SER A 188 7.29 -39.70 9.67
N GLU A 189 8.00 -39.81 10.81
CA GLU A 189 8.85 -40.98 11.14
C GLU A 189 8.73 -41.46 12.59
N GLY A 190 7.98 -40.74 13.45
CA GLY A 190 7.84 -41.06 14.87
C GLY A 190 7.06 -42.35 15.17
N LYS A 191 7.43 -43.05 16.25
CA LYS A 191 6.63 -44.17 16.79
C LYS A 191 5.59 -43.62 17.78
N CYS A 192 4.31 -43.79 17.47
CA CYS A 192 3.23 -43.53 18.42
C CYS A 192 3.10 -44.72 19.38
N VAL A 193 3.51 -44.53 20.64
CA VAL A 193 3.26 -45.52 21.71
C VAL A 193 1.79 -45.49 22.14
N CYS A 194 1.29 -46.60 22.67
CA CYS A 194 -0.04 -46.68 23.25
C CYS A 194 -0.10 -45.92 24.59
N PRO A 195 -1.11 -45.06 24.86
CA PRO A 195 -1.19 -44.26 26.09
C PRO A 195 -1.33 -45.10 27.37
N HIS A 196 -1.85 -46.32 27.29
CA HIS A 196 -1.90 -47.27 28.41
C HIS A 196 -0.63 -48.15 28.55
N GLU A 197 0.47 -47.77 27.91
CA GLU A 197 1.80 -48.40 28.01
C GLU A 197 1.84 -49.93 27.79
N CYS A 198 0.85 -50.51 27.10
CA CYS A 198 0.71 -51.97 26.93
C CYS A 198 1.77 -52.63 26.00
N GLY A 199 2.87 -51.93 25.72
CA GLY A 199 3.96 -52.37 24.83
C GLY A 199 3.58 -52.46 23.35
N SER A 200 2.49 -51.82 22.93
CA SER A 200 2.12 -51.66 21.53
C SER A 200 2.52 -50.27 21.02
N SER A 201 3.12 -50.21 19.84
CA SER A 201 3.46 -48.95 19.15
C SER A 201 3.13 -49.03 17.67
N VAL A 202 2.61 -47.96 17.09
CA VAL A 202 2.34 -47.84 15.66
C VAL A 202 3.33 -46.83 15.06
N LEU A 203 4.03 -47.21 14.00
CA LEU A 203 4.93 -46.31 13.28
C LEU A 203 4.11 -45.33 12.42
N ARG A 204 4.33 -44.02 12.61
CA ARG A 204 3.77 -42.99 11.74
C ARG A 204 4.52 -42.93 10.43
N LYS A 205 3.84 -42.51 9.37
CA LYS A 205 4.41 -42.28 8.05
C LYS A 205 4.01 -40.90 7.56
N LYS A 206 4.88 -40.28 6.76
CA LYS A 206 4.60 -39.07 5.98
C LYS A 206 3.27 -39.13 5.20
N SER A 207 2.88 -40.31 4.71
CA SER A 207 1.60 -40.56 4.03
C SER A 207 0.35 -40.37 4.90
N ASP A 208 0.50 -40.41 6.21
CA ASP A 208 -0.62 -40.38 7.16
C ASP A 208 -1.09 -38.94 7.37
N PHE A 209 -0.15 -37.99 7.48
CA PHE A 209 -0.42 -36.59 7.84
C PHE A 209 -0.10 -35.56 6.74
N PHE A 210 0.79 -35.85 5.79
CA PHE A 210 1.26 -34.88 4.80
C PHE A 210 0.91 -35.14 3.31
N PRO A 211 -0.18 -35.86 2.93
CA PRO A 211 -0.63 -35.92 1.54
C PRO A 211 -1.37 -34.63 1.10
N ILE A 212 -0.99 -34.08 -0.05
CA ILE A 212 -1.62 -32.89 -0.67
C ILE A 212 -2.68 -33.36 -1.67
N PHE A 213 -3.95 -33.26 -1.29
CA PHE A 213 -5.09 -33.61 -2.15
C PHE A 213 -5.53 -32.42 -3.05
N PRO A 214 -6.23 -32.67 -4.18
CA PRO A 214 -6.80 -31.60 -5.01
C PRO A 214 -7.90 -30.78 -4.32
N GLU A 215 -8.66 -31.40 -3.40
CA GLU A 215 -9.64 -30.71 -2.55
C GLU A 215 -9.30 -30.89 -1.07
N PHE A 216 -9.41 -29.81 -0.30
CA PHE A 216 -9.15 -29.83 1.15
C PHE A 216 -10.19 -30.66 1.91
N SER A 217 -11.44 -30.70 1.44
CA SER A 217 -12.48 -31.66 1.86
C SER A 217 -12.01 -33.13 1.86
N SER A 218 -11.22 -33.53 0.87
CA SER A 218 -10.68 -34.89 0.75
C SER A 218 -9.55 -35.13 1.74
N TYR A 219 -8.69 -34.13 1.96
CA TYR A 219 -7.64 -34.16 2.98
C TYR A 219 -8.21 -34.28 4.40
N ILE A 220 -9.26 -33.51 4.72
CA ILE A 220 -10.00 -33.59 5.99
C ILE A 220 -10.61 -35.00 6.19
N SER A 221 -11.24 -35.55 5.14
CA SER A 221 -11.81 -36.92 5.18
C SER A 221 -10.73 -37.99 5.40
N HIS A 222 -9.56 -37.85 4.78
CA HIS A 222 -8.40 -38.70 5.00
C HIS A 222 -7.91 -38.60 6.46
N LEU A 223 -7.71 -37.40 6.99
CA LEU A 223 -7.28 -37.19 8.38
C LEU A 223 -8.27 -37.79 9.39
N GLN A 224 -9.58 -37.68 9.17
CA GLN A 224 -10.59 -38.29 10.05
C GLN A 224 -10.43 -39.83 10.13
N SER A 225 -10.00 -40.49 9.04
CA SER A 225 -9.70 -41.93 9.04
C SER A 225 -8.34 -42.30 9.68
N VAL A 226 -7.45 -41.31 9.82
CA VAL A 226 -6.07 -41.49 10.32
C VAL A 226 -5.95 -41.16 11.81
N VAL A 227 -6.57 -40.07 12.27
CA VAL A 227 -6.36 -39.49 13.60
C VAL A 227 -6.82 -40.41 14.74
N GLN A 228 -7.98 -41.06 14.60
CA GLN A 228 -8.50 -41.98 15.63
C GLN A 228 -7.97 -43.39 15.36
N LYS A 229 -7.21 -43.96 16.30
CA LYS A 229 -6.71 -45.35 16.22
C LYS A 229 -7.05 -46.13 17.47
N THR A 230 -7.40 -47.41 17.28
CA THR A 230 -7.67 -48.36 18.37
C THR A 230 -6.43 -49.23 18.59
N CYS A 231 -5.96 -49.34 19.83
CA CYS A 231 -4.80 -50.17 20.17
C CYS A 231 -5.14 -51.67 20.06
N GLN A 232 -4.38 -52.44 19.28
CA GLN A 232 -4.63 -53.87 19.07
C GLN A 232 -4.44 -54.76 20.31
N ARG A 233 -3.84 -54.25 21.40
CA ARG A 233 -3.68 -54.98 22.67
C ARG A 233 -4.76 -54.62 23.68
N CYS A 234 -4.80 -53.36 24.12
CA CYS A 234 -5.72 -52.91 25.17
C CYS A 234 -7.06 -52.36 24.66
N HIS A 235 -7.27 -52.30 23.35
CA HIS A 235 -8.51 -51.84 22.70
C HIS A 235 -8.94 -50.40 23.06
N SER A 236 -8.05 -49.62 23.67
CA SER A 236 -8.23 -48.20 23.93
C SER A 236 -8.09 -47.39 22.64
N GLU A 237 -8.94 -46.38 22.48
CA GLU A 237 -8.82 -45.41 21.41
C GLU A 237 -7.90 -44.26 21.81
N PHE A 238 -7.07 -43.82 20.87
CA PHE A 238 -6.07 -42.77 21.08
C PHE A 238 -5.90 -41.92 19.83
N CYS A 239 -5.45 -40.69 20.04
CA CYS A 239 -5.10 -39.77 18.99
C CYS A 239 -3.73 -40.14 18.41
N PHE A 240 -3.67 -40.40 17.10
CA PHE A 240 -2.45 -40.81 16.44
C PHE A 240 -1.41 -39.68 16.32
N ALA A 241 -1.82 -38.41 16.44
CA ALA A 241 -0.94 -37.24 16.35
C ALA A 241 -0.17 -36.96 17.65
N CYS A 242 -0.87 -36.81 18.79
CA CYS A 242 -0.22 -36.56 20.09
C CYS A 242 0.05 -37.85 20.91
N GLY A 243 -0.70 -38.94 20.67
CA GLY A 243 -0.58 -40.20 21.42
C GLY A 243 -1.54 -40.35 22.60
N GLU A 244 -2.24 -39.28 22.99
CA GLU A 244 -3.15 -39.24 24.14
C GLU A 244 -4.44 -40.07 23.94
N PRO A 245 -5.07 -40.59 25.02
CA PRO A 245 -6.30 -41.37 24.93
C PRO A 245 -7.51 -40.50 24.61
N ILE A 246 -8.41 -41.00 23.75
CA ILE A 246 -9.67 -40.33 23.42
C ILE A 246 -10.72 -40.75 24.46
N THR A 247 -10.91 -39.94 25.51
CA THR A 247 -11.84 -40.27 26.59
C THR A 247 -13.29 -39.93 26.26
N GLU A 248 -14.06 -40.92 25.78
CA GLU A 248 -15.52 -40.88 25.86
C GLU A 248 -16.00 -41.00 27.32
N LYS A 249 -16.18 -39.86 28.02
CA LYS A 249 -17.10 -39.60 29.18
C LYS A 249 -16.79 -38.20 29.71
N VAL A 250 -17.74 -37.27 29.84
CA VAL A 250 -18.99 -37.40 30.60
C VAL A 250 -20.14 -36.66 29.90
N GLN A 251 -21.26 -37.35 29.67
CA GLN A 251 -22.54 -36.69 29.41
C GLN A 251 -22.99 -35.94 30.66
N ARG A 252 -22.68 -34.64 30.76
CA ARG A 252 -23.46 -33.74 31.62
C ARG A 252 -24.79 -33.45 30.91
N PRO A 253 -25.94 -33.38 31.62
CA PRO A 253 -27.20 -33.00 30.99
C PRO A 253 -27.07 -31.60 30.37
N GLY A 254 -27.13 -31.53 29.03
CA GLY A 254 -26.89 -30.30 28.26
C GLY A 254 -25.59 -30.24 27.45
N ALA A 255 -24.75 -31.27 27.47
CA ALA A 255 -23.60 -31.36 26.56
C ALA A 255 -24.05 -31.64 25.11
N ALA A 256 -23.44 -30.95 24.14
CA ALA A 256 -23.66 -31.15 22.71
C ALA A 256 -23.12 -32.52 22.22
N ALA A 257 -23.30 -32.80 20.92
CA ALA A 257 -22.89 -34.02 20.24
C ALA A 257 -21.41 -34.40 20.46
N PRO A 258 -21.01 -35.67 20.28
CA PRO A 258 -19.59 -36.06 20.29
C PRO A 258 -18.79 -35.17 19.33
N GLY A 259 -17.73 -34.54 19.85
CA GLY A 259 -16.93 -33.57 19.11
C GLY A 259 -16.14 -34.22 17.97
N ASP A 260 -15.92 -33.46 16.89
CA ASP A 260 -15.10 -33.89 15.76
C ASP A 260 -13.66 -34.20 16.25
N PRO A 261 -13.13 -35.42 15.99
CA PRO A 261 -11.81 -35.85 16.47
C PRO A 261 -10.66 -34.96 15.98
N LEU A 262 -10.87 -34.14 14.94
CA LEU A 262 -9.86 -33.21 14.45
C LEU A 262 -9.54 -32.06 15.43
N PHE A 263 -10.42 -31.77 16.39
CA PHE A 263 -10.19 -30.76 17.43
C PHE A 263 -9.65 -31.34 18.76
N HIS A 264 -9.10 -32.56 18.72
CA HIS A 264 -8.59 -33.23 19.93
C HIS A 264 -7.31 -32.58 20.49
N CYS A 265 -6.36 -32.18 19.64
CA CYS A 265 -5.08 -31.61 20.09
C CYS A 265 -4.49 -30.58 19.11
N ALA A 266 -3.55 -29.78 19.62
CA ALA A 266 -2.89 -28.72 18.89
C ALA A 266 -2.06 -29.23 17.69
N ASP A 267 -1.45 -30.42 17.78
CA ASP A 267 -0.68 -31.05 16.70
C ASP A 267 -1.52 -31.23 15.43
N ILE A 268 -2.77 -31.71 15.57
CA ILE A 268 -3.70 -31.88 14.44
C ILE A 268 -4.02 -30.52 13.83
N GLN A 269 -4.32 -29.52 14.66
CA GLN A 269 -4.61 -28.17 14.18
C GLN A 269 -3.43 -27.56 13.41
N GLY A 270 -2.20 -27.74 13.91
CA GLY A 270 -0.96 -27.32 13.24
C GLY A 270 -0.78 -27.98 11.87
N VAL A 271 -1.06 -29.28 11.76
CA VAL A 271 -1.03 -30.05 10.50
C VAL A 271 -2.12 -29.64 9.52
N ILE A 272 -3.36 -29.45 10.00
CA ILE A 272 -4.49 -29.01 9.17
C ILE A 272 -4.21 -27.63 8.59
N LEU A 273 -3.82 -26.67 9.44
CA LEU A 273 -3.53 -25.31 9.00
C LEU A 273 -2.29 -25.27 8.12
N GLY A 274 -1.24 -26.04 8.39
CA GLY A 274 -0.03 -26.05 7.57
C GLY A 274 -0.25 -26.59 6.15
N VAL A 275 -0.94 -27.73 6.00
CA VAL A 275 -1.29 -28.27 4.67
C VAL A 275 -2.33 -27.39 3.98
N GLY A 276 -3.39 -26.98 4.68
CA GLY A 276 -4.44 -26.13 4.13
C GLY A 276 -3.90 -24.78 3.61
N LEU A 277 -3.08 -24.10 4.40
CA LEU A 277 -2.46 -22.84 3.98
C LEU A 277 -1.43 -23.03 2.86
N SER A 278 -0.77 -24.18 2.76
CA SER A 278 0.07 -24.52 1.60
C SER A 278 -0.78 -24.68 0.33
N MET A 279 -1.92 -25.36 0.40
CA MET A 279 -2.87 -25.47 -0.73
C MET A 279 -3.42 -24.10 -1.15
N LEU A 280 -3.73 -23.23 -0.18
CA LEU A 280 -4.19 -21.86 -0.42
C LEU A 280 -3.12 -21.02 -1.14
N GLU A 281 -1.88 -21.07 -0.67
CA GLU A 281 -0.75 -20.35 -1.26
C GLU A 281 -0.45 -20.83 -2.69
N GLN A 282 -0.49 -22.14 -2.93
CA GLN A 282 -0.31 -22.74 -4.25
C GLN A 282 -1.39 -22.26 -5.23
N MET A 283 -2.68 -22.43 -4.88
CA MET A 283 -3.79 -21.99 -5.71
C MET A 283 -3.75 -20.48 -5.99
N PHE A 284 -3.43 -19.65 -4.99
CA PHE A 284 -3.30 -18.20 -5.19
C PHE A 284 -2.14 -17.84 -6.12
N SER A 285 -1.00 -18.52 -5.98
CA SER A 285 0.18 -18.30 -6.82
C SER A 285 -0.05 -18.71 -8.28
N GLU A 286 -0.68 -19.86 -8.52
CA GLU A 286 -1.06 -20.33 -9.87
C GLU A 286 -2.00 -19.33 -10.55
N GLN A 287 -3.06 -18.91 -9.86
CA GLN A 287 -4.03 -17.97 -10.40
C GLN A 287 -3.42 -16.61 -10.77
N THR A 288 -2.42 -16.17 -10.01
CA THR A 288 -1.69 -14.90 -10.21
C THR A 288 -0.61 -15.01 -11.31
N GLN A 289 0.02 -16.18 -11.47
CA GLN A 289 0.95 -16.40 -12.57
C GLN A 289 0.23 -16.50 -13.92
N ASP A 290 -0.91 -17.19 -13.98
CA ASP A 290 -1.77 -17.27 -15.18
C ASP A 290 -2.14 -15.90 -15.75
N SER A 291 -2.56 -14.97 -14.88
CA SER A 291 -2.99 -13.63 -15.31
C SER A 291 -1.83 -12.81 -15.89
N SER A 292 -0.62 -12.95 -15.32
CA SER A 292 0.61 -12.35 -15.87
C SER A 292 1.01 -12.97 -17.22
N ALA A 293 0.93 -14.30 -17.37
CA ALA A 293 1.27 -15.00 -18.59
C ALA A 293 0.31 -14.67 -19.75
N LEU A 294 -0.98 -14.45 -19.46
CA LEU A 294 -1.99 -14.04 -20.43
C LEU A 294 -1.79 -12.60 -20.94
N GLN A 295 -1.25 -11.68 -20.12
CA GLN A 295 -0.83 -10.36 -20.60
C GLN A 295 0.37 -10.49 -21.54
N ASP A 296 1.38 -11.27 -21.18
CA ASP A 296 2.63 -11.36 -21.94
C ASP A 296 2.50 -12.16 -23.26
N HIS A 297 1.50 -13.03 -23.35
CA HIS A 297 1.16 -13.69 -24.62
C HIS A 297 0.48 -12.75 -25.63
N LYS A 298 -0.24 -11.71 -25.17
CA LYS A 298 -0.84 -10.69 -26.05
C LYS A 298 0.22 -9.74 -26.62
N THR A 299 1.23 -9.35 -25.84
CA THR A 299 2.40 -8.57 -26.33
C THR A 299 3.25 -9.38 -27.32
N ARG A 300 3.42 -10.70 -27.13
CA ARG A 300 4.15 -11.54 -28.11
C ARG A 300 3.39 -11.81 -29.42
N ASN A 301 2.08 -11.97 -29.40
CA ASN A 301 1.32 -12.31 -30.61
C ASN A 301 1.24 -11.17 -31.65
N THR A 302 1.53 -9.92 -31.28
CA THR A 302 1.63 -8.80 -32.25
C THR A 302 2.93 -8.80 -33.07
N LYS A 303 3.93 -9.65 -32.74
CA LYS A 303 5.25 -9.71 -33.41
C LYS A 303 5.54 -11.05 -34.09
N ARG A 304 4.58 -11.67 -34.79
CA ARG A 304 4.91 -12.85 -35.64
C ARG A 304 3.99 -13.14 -36.84
N ARG A 305 3.88 -12.20 -37.80
CA ARG A 305 3.47 -12.56 -39.18
C ARG A 305 4.70 -12.73 -40.07
N LYS A 306 5.24 -13.95 -40.10
CA LYS A 306 6.38 -14.35 -40.94
C LYS A 306 5.93 -14.44 -42.41
N THR A 307 6.75 -13.92 -43.32
CA THR A 307 6.55 -14.00 -44.76
C THR A 307 6.59 -15.45 -45.26
N GLY A 308 5.61 -15.84 -46.06
CA GLY A 308 5.55 -17.14 -46.74
C GLY A 308 4.96 -16.98 -48.14
N LYS A 309 5.77 -17.24 -49.17
CA LYS A 309 5.31 -17.39 -50.56
C LYS A 309 4.46 -18.65 -50.66
N LEU A 310 3.34 -18.58 -51.38
CA LEU A 310 2.72 -19.72 -52.08
C LEU A 310 2.17 -19.24 -53.44
N GLN A 311 1.96 -20.18 -54.35
CA GLN A 311 1.90 -19.95 -55.80
C GLN A 311 0.47 -19.85 -56.35
N SER A 312 0.40 -19.18 -57.52
CA SER A 312 -0.63 -19.23 -58.58
C SER A 312 -1.74 -20.29 -58.50
N LYS A 313 -2.97 -19.84 -58.81
CA LYS A 313 -3.78 -20.46 -59.87
C LYS A 313 -4.76 -19.45 -60.49
N ASP A 314 -5.18 -19.78 -61.71
CA ASP A 314 -5.80 -18.92 -62.71
C ASP A 314 -7.36 -18.93 -62.66
N ASP A 315 -7.97 -18.51 -63.76
CA ASP A 315 -9.41 -18.42 -64.10
C ASP A 315 -10.11 -17.13 -63.60
N ASP A 316 -10.89 -16.35 -64.36
CA ASP A 316 -10.95 -15.93 -65.80
C ASP A 316 -12.19 -14.99 -65.92
N ASP A 317 -12.40 -14.35 -67.07
CA ASP A 317 -13.60 -13.61 -67.55
C ASP A 317 -13.95 -12.22 -66.91
N ASP A 318 -13.70 -11.14 -67.69
CA ASP A 318 -14.68 -10.27 -68.40
C ASP A 318 -15.98 -9.79 -67.66
N ASP A 319 -16.53 -8.58 -67.84
CA ASP A 319 -16.42 -7.56 -68.92
C ASP A 319 -16.80 -6.12 -68.48
N ASP A 320 -16.38 -5.14 -69.30
CA ASP A 320 -16.97 -3.81 -69.66
C ASP A 320 -17.32 -2.65 -68.67
N ASP A 321 -16.83 -1.47 -69.09
CA ASP A 321 -17.39 -0.09 -69.11
C ASP A 321 -17.98 0.58 -67.84
N ASP A 322 -17.81 1.90 -67.60
CA ASP A 322 -17.68 3.01 -68.56
C ASP A 322 -16.83 4.20 -68.05
N LEU A 323 -16.41 5.06 -69.00
CA LEU A 323 -15.58 6.27 -68.86
C LEU A 323 -16.37 7.46 -68.20
N PHE A 324 -15.87 8.68 -67.86
CA PHE A 324 -14.79 9.53 -68.38
C PHE A 324 -14.47 10.70 -67.37
N PHE A 325 -13.18 10.90 -66.98
CA PHE A 325 -12.48 12.18 -66.62
C PHE A 325 -13.03 13.13 -65.48
N MET A 326 -12.23 13.96 -64.76
CA MET A 326 -10.86 14.49 -64.95
C MET A 326 -9.96 14.40 -63.68
N SER A 327 -8.65 14.31 -63.92
CA SER A 327 -7.52 14.50 -62.99
C SER A 327 -7.03 15.98 -63.02
N PRO A 328 -5.87 16.45 -62.45
CA PRO A 328 -4.76 15.72 -61.82
C PRO A 328 -4.09 16.30 -60.55
N GLY A 329 -3.48 15.39 -59.78
CA GLY A 329 -2.13 15.59 -59.20
C GLY A 329 -2.00 16.29 -57.84
N GLY A 330 -1.21 15.80 -56.87
CA GLY A 330 -0.52 14.50 -56.80
C GLY A 330 0.71 14.51 -55.89
N LYS A 331 0.83 13.47 -55.03
CA LYS A 331 2.08 12.97 -54.39
C LYS A 331 2.81 13.98 -53.47
N ARG A 332 2.89 13.75 -52.15
CA ARG A 332 3.62 12.60 -51.57
C ARG A 332 3.31 12.44 -50.07
N SER A 333 3.30 11.19 -49.62
CA SER A 333 3.26 10.81 -48.21
C SER A 333 4.57 11.15 -47.47
N LYS A 334 4.44 11.56 -46.20
CA LYS A 334 5.42 11.24 -45.15
C LYS A 334 4.64 10.72 -43.95
N ALA A 335 5.02 9.54 -43.48
CA ALA A 335 4.40 8.92 -42.32
C ALA A 335 4.70 9.73 -41.05
N LYS A 336 3.69 9.95 -40.22
CA LYS A 336 3.90 10.22 -38.79
C LYS A 336 3.90 8.88 -38.06
N GLY A 337 5.04 8.53 -37.46
CA GLY A 337 5.03 7.57 -36.37
C GLY A 337 4.31 8.23 -35.18
N GLY A 338 3.27 7.59 -34.69
CA GLY A 338 2.50 8.04 -33.54
C GLY A 338 1.75 6.86 -32.95
N ILE A 339 1.94 6.62 -31.65
CA ILE A 339 1.29 5.52 -30.93
C ILE A 339 -0.11 6.02 -30.56
N GLY A 340 -1.08 5.83 -31.46
CA GLY A 340 -2.43 6.36 -31.32
C GLY A 340 -3.48 5.26 -31.42
N TYR A 341 -4.15 4.96 -30.30
CA TYR A 341 -5.41 4.22 -30.32
C TYR A 341 -6.49 5.13 -30.93
N ALA A 342 -7.09 4.70 -32.05
CA ALA A 342 -8.12 5.46 -32.74
C ALA A 342 -9.50 5.23 -32.08
N GLY A 343 -9.93 6.17 -31.25
CA GLY A 343 -11.17 6.10 -30.48
C GLY A 343 -12.44 6.40 -31.28
N ASP A 344 -12.78 5.56 -32.26
CA ASP A 344 -14.12 5.54 -32.88
C ASP A 344 -14.62 4.11 -33.19
N GLN A 345 -14.16 3.14 -32.38
CA GLN A 345 -14.76 1.81 -32.32
C GLN A 345 -15.42 1.64 -30.96
N LYS A 346 -16.69 1.22 -30.97
CA LYS A 346 -17.37 0.72 -29.77
C LYS A 346 -16.65 -0.57 -29.36
N GLU A 347 -15.77 -0.46 -28.37
CA GLU A 347 -14.87 -1.56 -28.03
C GLU A 347 -15.62 -2.84 -27.67
N ASP A 348 -15.08 -3.96 -28.14
CA ASP A 348 -15.61 -5.29 -27.88
C ASP A 348 -15.26 -5.73 -26.45
N ASN A 349 -16.15 -5.37 -25.52
CA ASN A 349 -16.00 -5.70 -24.11
C ASN A 349 -16.21 -7.21 -23.81
N SER A 350 -16.48 -8.06 -24.80
CA SER A 350 -16.71 -9.51 -24.60
C SER A 350 -15.52 -10.17 -23.89
N GLY A 351 -14.28 -9.89 -24.33
CA GLY A 351 -13.07 -10.43 -23.71
C GLY A 351 -12.78 -9.89 -22.31
N GLN A 352 -13.31 -8.71 -21.94
CA GLN A 352 -13.23 -8.19 -20.58
C GLN A 352 -14.26 -8.89 -19.66
N LEU A 353 -15.49 -9.07 -20.15
CA LEU A 353 -16.55 -9.80 -19.45
C LEU A 353 -16.17 -11.26 -19.23
N GLU A 354 -15.55 -11.92 -20.22
CA GLU A 354 -15.06 -13.29 -20.08
C GLU A 354 -13.93 -13.39 -19.06
N ALA A 355 -12.96 -12.45 -19.09
CA ALA A 355 -11.88 -12.41 -18.10
C ALA A 355 -12.40 -12.18 -16.67
N LEU A 356 -13.39 -11.29 -16.49
CA LEU A 356 -14.05 -11.07 -15.19
C LEU A 356 -14.82 -12.31 -14.72
N ALA A 357 -15.51 -13.02 -15.62
CA ALA A 357 -16.19 -14.28 -15.28
C ALA A 357 -15.21 -15.39 -14.87
N GLN A 358 -14.07 -15.52 -15.59
CA GLN A 358 -12.99 -16.44 -15.22
C GLN A 358 -12.37 -16.06 -13.86
N GLN A 359 -12.19 -14.77 -13.58
CA GLN A 359 -11.71 -14.28 -12.29
C GLN A 359 -12.70 -14.58 -11.15
N ALA A 360 -14.01 -14.40 -11.37
CA ALA A 360 -15.04 -14.71 -10.36
C ALA A 360 -15.05 -16.20 -9.98
N VAL A 361 -14.88 -17.11 -10.95
CA VAL A 361 -14.74 -18.56 -10.70
C VAL A 361 -13.45 -18.88 -9.93
N LYS A 362 -12.35 -18.20 -10.25
CA LYS A 362 -11.06 -18.30 -9.54
C LYS A 362 -11.18 -17.85 -8.07
N ASP A 363 -11.80 -16.70 -7.84
CA ASP A 363 -12.06 -16.13 -6.51
C ASP A 363 -13.02 -17.00 -5.67
N GLN A 364 -14.05 -17.60 -6.30
CA GLN A 364 -14.96 -18.50 -5.61
C GLN A 364 -14.24 -19.75 -5.06
N LYS A 365 -13.24 -20.27 -5.77
CA LYS A 365 -12.41 -21.39 -5.28
C LYS A 365 -11.55 -20.99 -4.08
N ILE A 366 -10.91 -19.81 -4.12
CA ILE A 366 -10.14 -19.29 -2.97
C ILE A 366 -11.07 -19.04 -1.78
N GLY A 367 -12.22 -18.40 -1.99
CA GLY A 367 -13.22 -18.14 -0.93
C GLY A 367 -13.77 -19.42 -0.31
N LYS A 368 -14.03 -20.47 -1.10
CA LYS A 368 -14.38 -21.82 -0.60
C LYS A 368 -13.26 -22.36 0.31
N LEU A 369 -12.02 -22.38 -0.17
CA LEU A 369 -10.90 -22.92 0.59
C LEU A 369 -10.60 -22.14 1.88
N LEU A 370 -10.65 -20.79 1.84
CA LEU A 370 -10.57 -19.96 3.04
C LEU A 370 -11.67 -20.29 4.05
N THR A 371 -12.89 -20.56 3.58
CA THR A 371 -14.00 -20.97 4.45
C THR A 371 -13.72 -22.33 5.09
N GLU A 372 -13.28 -23.32 4.31
CA GLU A 372 -12.99 -24.68 4.81
C GLU A 372 -11.82 -24.72 5.79
N ILE A 373 -10.72 -24.00 5.52
CA ILE A 373 -9.57 -23.88 6.44
C ILE A 373 -9.97 -23.08 7.69
N GLY A 374 -10.80 -22.03 7.53
CA GLY A 374 -11.24 -21.15 8.60
C GLY A 374 -11.97 -21.87 9.73
N VAL A 375 -12.64 -23.00 9.42
CA VAL A 375 -13.26 -23.88 10.42
C VAL A 375 -12.28 -24.37 11.47
N TYR A 376 -10.98 -24.51 11.14
CA TYR A 376 -9.93 -25.04 12.02
C TYR A 376 -9.02 -23.98 12.65
N LEU A 377 -9.27 -22.68 12.41
CA LEU A 377 -8.54 -21.60 13.09
C LEU A 377 -8.73 -21.68 14.62
N PRO A 378 -7.73 -21.26 15.41
CA PRO A 378 -7.91 -21.06 16.85
C PRO A 378 -8.97 -20.00 17.11
N SER A 379 -10.05 -20.35 17.80
CA SER A 379 -11.17 -19.42 18.06
C SER A 379 -11.81 -19.65 19.42
N LEU A 380 -11.67 -18.66 20.30
CA LEU A 380 -12.29 -18.62 21.63
C LEU A 380 -13.84 -18.54 21.58
N HIS A 381 -14.41 -18.32 20.39
CA HIS A 381 -15.85 -18.15 20.16
C HIS A 381 -16.54 -19.43 19.64
N ARG A 382 -15.80 -20.54 19.46
CA ARG A 382 -16.37 -21.81 19.00
C ARG A 382 -17.25 -22.43 20.10
N GLU A 383 -18.39 -23.00 19.70
CA GLU A 383 -19.22 -23.80 20.61
C GLU A 383 -18.53 -25.12 20.95
N GLY A 384 -17.92 -25.17 22.13
CA GLY A 384 -17.15 -26.32 22.61
C GLY A 384 -15.77 -25.88 23.11
N HIS A 385 -15.41 -26.29 24.32
CA HIS A 385 -14.10 -25.95 24.90
C HIS A 385 -13.03 -26.90 24.34
N HIS A 386 -12.48 -26.60 23.16
CA HIS A 386 -11.43 -27.41 22.54
C HIS A 386 -10.03 -26.95 22.99
N PRO A 387 -9.11 -27.84 23.39
CA PRO A 387 -7.77 -27.44 23.85
C PRO A 387 -6.98 -26.61 22.84
N SER A 388 -7.13 -26.92 21.54
CA SER A 388 -6.48 -26.23 20.42
C SER A 388 -6.95 -24.80 20.20
N ASP A 389 -8.05 -24.36 20.82
CA ASP A 389 -8.54 -22.97 20.75
C ASP A 389 -7.98 -22.07 21.84
N PHE A 390 -7.36 -22.65 22.88
CA PHE A 390 -6.71 -21.90 23.95
C PHE A 390 -5.18 -21.94 23.84
N LEU A 391 -4.64 -23.07 23.37
CA LEU A 391 -3.20 -23.30 23.21
C LEU A 391 -2.91 -23.81 21.78
N PRO A 392 -2.90 -22.92 20.78
CA PRO A 392 -2.57 -23.29 19.40
C PRO A 392 -1.10 -23.70 19.27
N HIS A 393 -0.80 -24.69 18.43
CA HIS A 393 0.56 -25.15 18.23
C HIS A 393 1.41 -24.04 17.56
N PRO A 394 2.69 -23.80 17.96
CA PRO A 394 3.51 -22.74 17.38
C PRO A 394 3.68 -22.81 15.85
N THR A 395 3.56 -24.02 15.27
CA THR A 395 3.49 -24.28 13.82
C THR A 395 2.29 -23.61 13.14
N ALA A 396 1.11 -23.61 13.77
CA ALA A 396 -0.08 -22.95 13.23
C ALA A 396 0.17 -21.45 13.06
N LEU A 397 0.71 -20.82 14.10
CA LEU A 397 1.09 -19.40 14.11
C LEU A 397 2.12 -19.10 12.99
N ALA A 398 3.16 -19.92 12.85
CA ALA A 398 4.19 -19.77 11.82
C ALA A 398 3.62 -19.86 10.39
N HIS A 399 2.72 -20.80 10.12
CA HIS A 399 2.08 -20.91 8.79
C HIS A 399 1.12 -19.75 8.51
N LEU A 400 0.35 -19.30 9.50
CA LEU A 400 -0.50 -18.11 9.37
C LEU A 400 0.36 -16.87 9.05
N ARG A 401 1.46 -16.66 9.78
CA ARG A 401 2.37 -15.53 9.60
C ARG A 401 3.02 -15.47 8.22
N ARG A 402 3.26 -16.62 7.58
CA ARG A 402 4.02 -16.71 6.31
C ARG A 402 3.15 -16.90 5.08
N ARG A 403 2.18 -17.81 5.15
CA ARG A 403 1.34 -18.18 4.00
C ARG A 403 0.08 -17.33 3.93
N PHE A 404 -0.66 -17.22 5.03
CA PHE A 404 -1.88 -16.40 5.03
C PHE A 404 -1.57 -14.91 4.86
N ASN A 405 -0.58 -14.36 5.58
CA ASN A 405 -0.22 -12.95 5.43
C ASN A 405 0.30 -12.60 4.02
N TYR A 406 0.97 -13.53 3.32
CA TYR A 406 1.34 -13.31 1.91
C TYR A 406 0.10 -13.15 1.02
N VAL A 407 -0.87 -14.07 1.11
CA VAL A 407 -2.12 -13.98 0.34
C VAL A 407 -2.94 -12.75 0.73
N SER A 408 -3.08 -12.49 2.04
CA SER A 408 -3.81 -11.36 2.60
C SER A 408 -3.23 -10.02 2.13
N SER A 409 -1.92 -9.82 2.25
CA SER A 409 -1.27 -8.58 1.84
C SER A 409 -1.26 -8.36 0.34
N ALA A 410 -1.12 -9.42 -0.46
CA ALA A 410 -1.25 -9.33 -1.91
C ALA A 410 -2.66 -8.91 -2.35
N LEU A 411 -3.71 -9.36 -1.66
CA LEU A 411 -5.09 -8.93 -1.90
C LEU A 411 -5.34 -7.49 -1.43
N LEU A 412 -4.93 -7.15 -0.20
CA LEU A 412 -5.17 -5.81 0.38
C LEU A 412 -4.33 -4.69 -0.27
N ARG A 413 -3.24 -5.01 -0.98
CA ARG A 413 -2.36 -4.00 -1.61
C ARG A 413 -2.72 -3.69 -3.06
N ASN A 414 -3.14 -4.70 -3.83
CA ASN A 414 -3.09 -4.62 -5.30
C ASN A 414 -4.43 -4.23 -5.96
N ASP A 415 -5.56 -4.47 -5.29
CA ASP A 415 -6.89 -4.18 -5.83
C ASP A 415 -7.36 -2.77 -5.47
N SER A 416 -8.12 -2.12 -6.37
CA SER A 416 -8.87 -0.92 -5.99
C SER A 416 -10.15 -1.30 -5.23
N LEU A 417 -10.68 -0.39 -4.40
CA LEU A 417 -11.96 -0.58 -3.71
C LEU A 417 -13.11 -1.02 -4.65
N ALA A 418 -13.08 -0.62 -5.92
CA ALA A 418 -14.04 -1.05 -6.92
C ALA A 418 -13.85 -2.54 -7.30
N ASP A 419 -12.61 -2.96 -7.57
CA ASP A 419 -12.28 -4.35 -7.88
C ASP A 419 -12.59 -5.26 -6.69
N MET A 420 -12.25 -4.83 -5.48
CA MET A 420 -12.59 -5.52 -4.23
C MET A 420 -14.11 -5.71 -4.08
N SER A 421 -14.91 -4.70 -4.45
CA SER A 421 -16.37 -4.78 -4.39
C SER A 421 -16.95 -5.77 -5.41
N GLU A 422 -16.32 -5.93 -6.59
CA GLU A 422 -16.72 -6.97 -7.55
C GLU A 422 -16.31 -8.37 -7.07
N ARG A 423 -15.14 -8.49 -6.45
CA ARG A 423 -14.58 -9.70 -5.85
C ARG A 423 -15.07 -9.94 -4.40
N SER A 424 -16.21 -9.38 -4.02
CA SER A 424 -16.66 -9.30 -2.62
C SER A 424 -16.76 -10.64 -1.90
N VAL A 425 -17.07 -11.73 -2.62
CA VAL A 425 -17.10 -13.10 -2.08
C VAL A 425 -15.77 -13.50 -1.45
N LEU A 426 -14.64 -13.16 -2.09
CA LEU A 426 -13.30 -13.43 -1.58
C LEU A 426 -12.97 -12.50 -0.40
N TYR A 427 -13.21 -11.20 -0.57
CA TYR A 427 -12.87 -10.21 0.45
C TYR A 427 -13.69 -10.35 1.74
N PHE A 428 -14.96 -10.76 1.67
CA PHE A 428 -15.74 -11.05 2.87
C PHE A 428 -15.13 -12.20 3.68
N LYS A 429 -14.61 -13.25 3.02
CA LYS A 429 -13.90 -14.34 3.70
C LYS A 429 -12.53 -13.94 4.22
N LEU A 430 -11.84 -13.04 3.53
CA LEU A 430 -10.61 -12.43 4.06
C LEU A 430 -10.88 -11.59 5.33
N LEU A 431 -11.95 -10.78 5.33
CA LEU A 431 -12.33 -9.94 6.46
C LEU A 431 -12.79 -10.77 7.68
N GLU A 432 -13.58 -11.83 7.47
CA GLU A 432 -13.94 -12.80 8.52
C GLU A 432 -12.69 -13.47 9.16
N TRP A 433 -11.67 -13.78 8.34
CA TRP A 433 -10.39 -14.31 8.80
C TRP A 433 -9.63 -13.32 9.67
N LEU A 434 -9.53 -12.04 9.26
CA LEU A 434 -8.86 -10.99 10.02
C LEU A 434 -9.55 -10.73 11.37
N GLU A 435 -10.89 -10.76 11.40
CA GLU A 435 -11.67 -10.68 12.65
C GLU A 435 -11.33 -11.85 13.58
N THR A 436 -11.35 -13.08 13.05
CA THR A 436 -11.04 -14.31 13.82
C THR A 436 -9.63 -14.23 14.42
N ILE A 437 -8.62 -13.89 13.61
CA ILE A 437 -7.21 -13.73 14.04
C ILE A 437 -7.08 -12.63 15.11
N SER A 438 -7.76 -11.49 14.96
CA SER A 438 -7.71 -10.39 15.93
C SER A 438 -8.34 -10.72 17.29
N SER A 439 -9.23 -11.73 17.34
CA SER A 439 -9.95 -12.13 18.55
C SER A 439 -9.20 -13.08 19.49
N HIS A 440 -8.04 -13.60 19.06
CA HIS A 440 -7.30 -14.62 19.79
C HIS A 440 -5.95 -14.08 20.28
N GLU A 441 -5.65 -14.23 21.56
CA GLU A 441 -4.51 -13.59 22.24
C GLU A 441 -3.14 -13.85 21.59
N ALA A 442 -2.85 -15.11 21.22
CA ALA A 442 -1.60 -15.50 20.53
C ALA A 442 -1.52 -15.08 19.05
N LEU A 443 -2.62 -14.58 18.47
CA LEU A 443 -2.72 -14.21 17.05
C LEU A 443 -2.88 -12.70 16.85
N ALA A 444 -3.49 -12.00 17.80
CA ALA A 444 -3.75 -10.57 17.79
C ALA A 444 -2.51 -9.72 17.43
N SER A 445 -1.33 -10.08 17.94
CA SER A 445 -0.06 -9.40 17.63
C SER A 445 0.24 -9.38 16.12
N MET A 446 -0.15 -10.42 15.37
CA MET A 446 0.09 -10.52 13.92
C MET A 446 -0.65 -9.46 13.10
N MET A 447 -1.70 -8.82 13.65
CA MET A 447 -2.42 -7.75 12.98
C MET A 447 -1.59 -6.47 12.88
N ALA A 448 -0.73 -6.21 13.87
CA ALA A 448 0.11 -5.02 13.97
C ALA A 448 1.54 -5.23 13.43
N MET A 449 2.07 -6.46 13.47
CA MET A 449 3.45 -6.73 13.06
C MET A 449 3.68 -6.52 11.55
N PRO A 450 4.82 -5.90 11.16
CA PRO A 450 5.33 -5.97 9.80
C PRO A 450 5.51 -7.41 9.33
N ILE A 451 5.31 -7.63 8.03
CA ILE A 451 5.35 -8.95 7.40
C ILE A 451 6.45 -8.98 6.33
N MET A 452 7.05 -10.14 6.10
CA MET A 452 7.99 -10.34 5.01
C MET A 452 7.23 -10.81 3.76
N THR A 453 7.41 -10.10 2.64
CA THR A 453 6.75 -10.41 1.36
C THR A 453 7.78 -10.76 0.29
N VAL A 454 7.45 -11.68 -0.61
CA VAL A 454 8.34 -12.07 -1.72
C VAL A 454 8.43 -10.91 -2.72
N ALA A 455 9.62 -10.30 -2.81
CA ALA A 455 9.91 -9.20 -3.73
C ALA A 455 10.42 -9.70 -5.09
N SER A 456 11.26 -10.75 -5.12
CA SER A 456 11.70 -11.38 -6.37
C SER A 456 12.17 -12.82 -6.19
N VAL A 457 12.11 -13.61 -7.26
CA VAL A 457 12.65 -14.99 -7.31
C VAL A 457 13.72 -15.07 -8.40
N LYS A 458 14.98 -15.24 -8.00
CA LYS A 458 16.11 -15.49 -8.88
C LYS A 458 16.31 -17.01 -8.96
N SER A 459 16.27 -17.59 -10.16
CA SER A 459 16.66 -18.99 -10.35
C SER A 459 18.18 -19.12 -10.46
N VAL A 460 18.78 -20.05 -9.72
CA VAL A 460 20.24 -20.30 -9.75
C VAL A 460 20.51 -21.66 -10.40
N THR A 461 21.61 -21.72 -11.14
CA THR A 461 22.00 -22.90 -11.92
C THR A 461 22.35 -24.10 -11.04
N THR A 462 21.95 -25.29 -11.49
CA THR A 462 22.17 -26.58 -10.82
C THR A 462 23.62 -26.79 -10.36
N ARG A 463 23.83 -26.97 -9.05
CA ARG A 463 25.08 -27.52 -8.51
C ARG A 463 25.03 -29.05 -8.52
N LYS A 464 26.15 -29.69 -8.85
CA LYS A 464 26.29 -31.15 -8.81
C LYS A 464 26.62 -31.59 -7.38
N SER A 465 25.69 -32.30 -6.75
CA SER A 465 25.90 -32.97 -5.45
C SER A 465 26.72 -34.26 -5.61
N PRO A 466 27.47 -34.72 -4.59
CA PRO A 466 28.22 -35.99 -4.63
C PRO A 466 27.38 -37.21 -5.03
N ASN A 467 26.07 -37.20 -4.75
CA ASN A 467 25.13 -38.28 -5.09
C ASN A 467 24.47 -38.16 -6.48
N ASN A 468 25.05 -37.36 -7.39
CA ASN A 468 24.69 -37.29 -8.83
C ASN A 468 23.22 -36.91 -9.14
N ARG A 469 22.47 -36.37 -8.17
CA ARG A 469 21.18 -35.68 -8.41
C ARG A 469 21.42 -34.18 -8.60
N PRO A 470 20.81 -33.52 -9.60
CA PRO A 470 20.92 -32.09 -9.80
C PRO A 470 20.06 -31.35 -8.78
N ILE A 471 20.69 -30.72 -7.78
CA ILE A 471 19.96 -29.87 -6.83
C ILE A 471 19.59 -28.58 -7.57
N ARG A 472 18.31 -28.21 -7.50
CA ARG A 472 17.79 -26.92 -7.99
C ARG A 472 17.68 -25.98 -6.81
N GLU A 473 18.36 -24.85 -6.88
CA GLU A 473 18.36 -23.79 -5.86
C GLU A 473 17.65 -22.56 -6.42
N ARG A 474 16.76 -21.95 -5.63
CA ARG A 474 16.08 -20.69 -5.98
C ARG A 474 16.37 -19.68 -4.88
N THR A 475 16.90 -18.52 -5.26
CA THR A 475 17.10 -17.42 -4.32
C THR A 475 15.86 -16.53 -4.33
N ILE A 476 15.12 -16.51 -3.22
CA ILE A 476 13.95 -15.68 -3.01
C ILE A 476 14.37 -14.46 -2.18
N VAL A 477 14.13 -13.26 -2.71
CA VAL A 477 14.34 -12.01 -1.98
C VAL A 477 13.03 -11.64 -1.29
N TYR A 478 13.07 -11.50 0.02
CA TYR A 478 11.97 -11.02 0.84
C TYR A 478 12.22 -9.57 1.27
N GLU A 479 11.17 -8.75 1.26
CA GLU A 479 11.18 -7.35 1.69
C GLU A 479 10.05 -7.09 2.68
N GLY A 480 10.33 -6.21 3.65
CA GLY A 480 9.40 -5.79 4.69
C GLY A 480 8.16 -5.08 4.12
N SER A 481 7.02 -5.32 4.77
CA SER A 481 5.72 -4.78 4.38
C SER A 481 4.93 -4.35 5.60
N ALA A 482 4.06 -3.36 5.39
CA ALA A 482 2.94 -3.03 6.27
C ALA A 482 2.17 -4.27 6.73
N GLY A 483 1.75 -4.28 8.00
CA GLY A 483 0.98 -5.36 8.60
C GLY A 483 -0.50 -5.37 8.14
N PRO A 484 -1.25 -6.45 8.41
CA PRO A 484 -2.64 -6.59 7.96
C PRO A 484 -3.56 -5.44 8.38
N ARG A 485 -3.44 -4.92 9.62
CA ARG A 485 -4.26 -3.80 10.11
C ARG A 485 -3.92 -2.47 9.43
N GLU A 486 -2.66 -2.27 9.03
CA GLU A 486 -2.20 -1.08 8.32
C GLU A 486 -2.69 -1.06 6.87
N LEU A 487 -2.60 -2.20 6.18
CA LEU A 487 -3.18 -2.38 4.84
C LEU A 487 -4.70 -2.22 4.87
N LEU A 488 -5.38 -2.77 5.88
CA LEU A 488 -6.82 -2.60 6.07
C LEU A 488 -7.20 -1.13 6.34
N GLU A 489 -6.39 -0.36 7.09
CA GLU A 489 -6.66 1.07 7.31
C GLU A 489 -6.60 1.86 6.00
N ALA A 490 -5.60 1.58 5.15
CA ALA A 490 -5.49 2.23 3.84
C ALA A 490 -6.74 2.02 2.96
N ILE A 491 -7.43 0.89 3.14
CA ILE A 491 -8.71 0.58 2.47
C ILE A 491 -9.91 1.18 3.23
N ALA A 492 -9.88 1.20 4.57
CA ALA A 492 -10.92 1.86 5.39
C ALA A 492 -11.01 3.36 5.07
N ILE A 493 -9.87 4.01 4.87
CA ILE A 493 -9.72 5.37 4.35
C ILE A 493 -10.45 5.55 3.00
N GLN A 494 -10.25 4.62 2.06
CA GLN A 494 -10.95 4.62 0.77
C GLN A 494 -12.45 4.38 0.92
N ALA A 495 -12.86 3.47 1.81
CA ALA A 495 -14.25 3.15 2.09
C ALA A 495 -15.00 4.34 2.70
N HIS A 496 -14.39 5.06 3.64
CA HIS A 496 -14.91 6.33 4.18
C HIS A 496 -15.07 7.38 3.08
N ALA A 497 -14.06 7.57 2.23
CA ALA A 497 -14.11 8.55 1.14
C ALA A 497 -15.20 8.21 0.10
N ALA A 498 -15.37 6.92 -0.21
CA ALA A 498 -16.41 6.43 -1.09
C ALA A 498 -17.83 6.56 -0.48
N LEU A 499 -18.00 6.23 0.81
CA LEU A 499 -19.28 6.39 1.51
C LEU A 499 -19.71 7.86 1.54
N LYS A 500 -18.80 8.77 1.86
CA LYS A 500 -19.08 10.21 1.86
C LYS A 500 -19.62 10.69 0.51
N ALA A 501 -19.07 10.19 -0.60
CA ALA A 501 -19.56 10.51 -1.94
C ALA A 501 -20.93 9.87 -2.30
N LEU A 502 -21.28 8.74 -1.69
CA LEU A 502 -22.61 8.12 -1.82
C LEU A 502 -23.65 8.74 -0.88
N GLU A 503 -23.22 9.30 0.25
CA GLU A 503 -24.06 9.97 1.26
C GLU A 503 -24.39 11.41 0.87
N SER A 504 -23.44 12.18 0.31
CA SER A 504 -23.69 13.51 -0.29
C SER A 504 -24.75 13.52 -1.41
N ALA A 505 -25.17 12.34 -1.88
CA ALA A 505 -26.22 12.18 -2.88
C ALA A 505 -27.62 11.98 -2.27
N LYS A 506 -27.72 11.62 -0.98
CA LYS A 506 -29.00 11.43 -0.29
C LYS A 506 -29.46 12.75 0.33
N VAL A 507 -30.64 13.19 -0.07
CA VAL A 507 -31.36 14.27 0.63
C VAL A 507 -31.73 13.76 2.03
N PRO A 508 -31.67 14.58 3.11
CA PRO A 508 -32.24 14.21 4.39
C PRO A 508 -33.72 13.88 4.23
N ASP A 509 -34.19 12.78 4.83
CA ASP A 509 -35.60 12.41 4.79
C ASP A 509 -36.45 13.54 5.39
N VAL A 510 -37.12 14.31 4.52
CA VAL A 510 -38.21 15.18 4.94
C VAL A 510 -39.34 14.23 5.36
N PRO A 511 -39.81 14.27 6.61
CA PRO A 511 -40.87 13.38 7.05
C PRO A 511 -42.12 13.61 6.18
N ASP A 512 -42.71 12.52 5.68
CA ASP A 512 -43.88 12.56 4.79
C ASP A 512 -45.03 13.36 5.44
N GLU A 513 -45.21 14.62 5.05
CA GLU A 513 -46.48 15.30 5.25
C GLU A 513 -47.51 14.65 4.32
N GLU A 514 -48.52 14.01 4.90
CA GLU A 514 -49.56 13.30 4.16
C GLU A 514 -50.35 14.25 3.25
N LEU A 515 -49.93 14.34 1.98
CA LEU A 515 -50.67 15.07 0.94
C LEU A 515 -52.11 14.54 0.86
N THR A 516 -53.06 15.46 1.01
CA THR A 516 -54.48 15.16 1.11
C THR A 516 -55.04 14.61 -0.20
N GLU A 517 -56.12 13.82 -0.10
CA GLU A 517 -56.75 13.09 -1.22
C GLU A 517 -57.11 13.96 -2.44
N GLU A 518 -57.29 15.28 -2.27
CA GLU A 518 -57.59 16.20 -3.38
C GLU A 518 -56.35 16.53 -4.24
N GLN A 519 -55.16 16.63 -3.63
CA GLN A 519 -53.92 16.90 -4.38
C GLN A 519 -53.49 15.68 -5.23
N LYS A 520 -53.82 14.46 -4.79
CA LYS A 520 -53.57 13.22 -5.54
C LYS A 520 -54.41 13.06 -6.82
N ARG A 521 -55.49 13.83 -6.98
CA ARG A 521 -56.40 13.71 -8.15
C ARG A 521 -56.03 14.58 -9.35
N MET A 522 -55.16 15.58 -9.20
CA MET A 522 -54.83 16.53 -10.28
C MET A 522 -53.62 16.16 -11.15
N THR A 523 -52.88 15.09 -10.84
CA THR A 523 -51.60 14.75 -11.49
C THR A 523 -51.66 13.51 -12.42
N VAL A 524 -52.86 13.03 -12.77
CA VAL A 524 -53.04 11.74 -13.47
C VAL A 524 -52.85 11.80 -14.99
N ASP A 525 -52.91 12.98 -15.63
CA ASP A 525 -53.02 13.10 -17.10
C ASP A 525 -51.71 13.26 -17.92
N THR A 526 -50.53 13.03 -17.34
CA THR A 526 -49.24 13.06 -18.10
C THR A 526 -48.32 11.86 -17.87
N LYS A 527 -48.86 10.63 -17.98
CA LYS A 527 -48.05 9.41 -17.85
C LYS A 527 -47.64 8.81 -19.20
N GLY A 528 -46.62 9.41 -19.83
CA GLY A 528 -46.06 8.94 -21.11
C GLY A 528 -44.53 8.95 -21.13
N LYS A 529 -43.92 7.74 -21.14
CA LYS A 529 -42.48 7.43 -21.34
C LYS A 529 -41.46 8.04 -20.36
N SER A 530 -40.97 7.21 -19.43
CA SER A 530 -39.55 6.78 -19.32
C SER A 530 -39.20 6.32 -17.90
N LYS A 531 -39.16 5.00 -17.63
CA LYS A 531 -38.65 4.45 -16.36
C LYS A 531 -38.20 2.99 -16.48
N GLU A 532 -37.05 2.75 -17.13
CA GLU A 532 -36.51 1.38 -17.27
C GLU A 532 -34.96 1.27 -17.32
N VAL A 533 -34.21 2.36 -17.03
CA VAL A 533 -32.73 2.38 -17.13
C VAL A 533 -32.03 2.61 -15.78
N SER A 534 -32.77 2.84 -14.70
CA SER A 534 -32.21 3.24 -13.39
C SER A 534 -31.93 2.09 -12.41
N ALA A 535 -32.56 0.92 -12.60
CA ALA A 535 -32.46 -0.20 -11.65
C ALA A 535 -31.04 -0.79 -11.47
N PRO A 536 -30.26 -1.12 -12.52
CA PRO A 536 -29.00 -1.86 -12.32
C PRO A 536 -27.90 -1.06 -11.61
N VAL A 537 -27.91 0.28 -11.73
CA VAL A 537 -26.90 1.11 -11.05
C VAL A 537 -27.27 1.41 -9.60
N ALA A 538 -28.56 1.40 -9.25
CA ALA A 538 -28.94 1.39 -7.84
C ALA A 538 -28.38 0.15 -7.11
N ASP A 539 -28.35 -0.99 -7.79
CA ASP A 539 -27.78 -2.24 -7.29
C ASP A 539 -26.24 -2.17 -7.15
N GLU A 540 -25.52 -1.66 -8.16
CA GLU A 540 -24.07 -1.41 -8.07
C GLU A 540 -23.70 -0.45 -6.91
N ASN A 541 -24.47 0.64 -6.73
CA ASN A 541 -24.29 1.58 -5.63
C ASN A 541 -24.51 0.90 -4.27
N GLN A 542 -25.55 0.07 -4.14
CA GLN A 542 -25.85 -0.66 -2.91
C GLN A 542 -24.81 -1.75 -2.62
N LYS A 543 -24.28 -2.40 -3.65
CA LYS A 543 -23.18 -3.36 -3.57
C LYS A 543 -21.90 -2.70 -3.04
N LEU A 544 -21.50 -1.56 -3.61
CA LEU A 544 -20.33 -0.82 -3.11
C LEU A 544 -20.56 -0.28 -1.70
N LEU A 545 -21.75 0.28 -1.41
CA LEU A 545 -22.09 0.81 -0.08
C LEU A 545 -22.02 -0.26 1.00
N SER A 546 -22.63 -1.43 0.76
CA SER A 546 -22.57 -2.56 1.71
C SER A 546 -21.15 -3.13 1.85
N PHE A 547 -20.35 -3.10 0.79
CA PHE A 547 -18.93 -3.50 0.84
C PHE A 547 -18.10 -2.53 1.70
N CYS A 548 -18.24 -1.22 1.50
CA CYS A 548 -17.59 -0.20 2.33
C CYS A 548 -18.00 -0.32 3.80
N GLN A 549 -19.31 -0.49 4.08
CA GLN A 549 -19.82 -0.71 5.44
C GLN A 549 -19.24 -1.98 6.08
N ARG A 550 -19.06 -3.07 5.33
CA ARG A 550 -18.41 -4.29 5.82
C ARG A 550 -16.95 -4.03 6.21
N ILE A 551 -16.17 -3.34 5.37
CA ILE A 551 -14.77 -2.96 5.67
C ILE A 551 -14.67 -2.16 6.97
N LEU A 552 -15.48 -1.11 7.11
CA LEU A 552 -15.47 -0.28 8.32
C LEU A 552 -15.96 -1.05 9.55
N GLY A 553 -16.98 -1.90 9.40
CA GLY A 553 -17.43 -2.81 10.45
C GLY A 553 -16.30 -3.73 10.92
N THR A 554 -15.52 -4.28 9.99
CA THR A 554 -14.37 -5.15 10.29
C THR A 554 -13.23 -4.40 10.98
N ALA A 555 -12.85 -3.21 10.50
CA ALA A 555 -11.81 -2.41 11.16
C ALA A 555 -12.18 -2.10 12.62
N ASN A 556 -13.43 -1.70 12.86
CA ASN A 556 -13.96 -1.44 14.21
C ASN A 556 -14.09 -2.71 15.08
N ALA A 557 -14.41 -3.86 14.48
CA ALA A 557 -14.45 -5.14 15.19
C ALA A 557 -13.05 -5.57 15.63
N ILE A 558 -12.07 -5.50 14.72
CA ILE A 558 -10.65 -5.77 15.01
C ILE A 558 -10.15 -4.85 16.12
N ASP A 559 -10.39 -3.53 16.04
CA ASP A 559 -9.93 -2.59 17.07
C ASP A 559 -10.59 -2.81 18.43
N ARG A 560 -11.80 -3.38 18.47
CA ARG A 560 -12.43 -3.86 19.72
C ARG A 560 -11.74 -5.10 20.25
N SER A 561 -11.55 -6.12 19.41
CA SER A 561 -10.90 -7.38 19.80
C SER A 561 -9.42 -7.20 20.21
N LEU A 562 -8.69 -6.30 19.57
CA LEU A 562 -7.33 -5.92 19.98
C LEU A 562 -7.31 -5.19 21.33
N ARG A 563 -8.30 -4.33 21.60
CA ARG A 563 -8.47 -3.68 22.92
C ARG A 563 -8.80 -4.70 24.01
N GLU A 564 -9.65 -5.68 23.72
CA GLU A 564 -10.03 -6.75 24.65
C GLU A 564 -8.88 -7.74 24.93
N THR A 565 -8.02 -8.03 23.93
CA THR A 565 -6.93 -9.03 24.05
C THR A 565 -5.56 -8.45 24.42
N LYS A 566 -5.25 -7.19 24.04
CA LYS A 566 -3.94 -6.54 24.25
C LYS A 566 -4.02 -5.19 24.99
N GLY A 567 -5.22 -4.69 25.29
CA GLY A 567 -5.44 -3.45 26.04
C GLY A 567 -5.36 -2.16 25.22
N ASP A 568 -5.82 -1.06 25.80
CA ASP A 568 -5.90 0.26 25.13
C ASP A 568 -4.55 0.78 24.65
N ALA A 569 -3.50 0.69 25.47
CA ALA A 569 -2.16 1.21 25.14
C ALA A 569 -1.57 0.57 23.87
N PHE A 570 -1.86 -0.72 23.61
CA PHE A 570 -1.48 -1.38 22.37
C PHE A 570 -2.21 -0.80 21.16
N VAL A 571 -3.53 -0.60 21.28
CA VAL A 571 -4.37 -0.04 20.19
C VAL A 571 -4.02 1.42 19.92
N GLU A 572 -3.74 2.23 20.95
CA GLU A 572 -3.31 3.62 20.79
C GLU A 572 -1.97 3.74 20.06
N ARG A 573 -0.97 2.91 20.42
CA ARG A 573 0.32 2.83 19.69
C ARG A 573 0.12 2.39 18.24
N LEU A 574 -0.71 1.38 18.01
CA LEU A 574 -1.05 0.92 16.66
C LEU A 574 -1.69 2.07 15.85
N HIS A 575 -2.73 2.72 16.40
CA HIS A 575 -3.39 3.88 15.81
C HIS A 575 -2.47 5.07 15.60
N ALA A 576 -1.39 5.24 16.38
CA ALA A 576 -0.38 6.27 16.12
C ALA A 576 0.45 5.98 14.84
N SER A 577 0.71 4.69 14.55
CA SER A 577 1.45 4.23 13.37
C SER A 577 0.61 4.12 12.08
N LEU A 578 -0.73 4.08 12.20
CA LEU A 578 -1.65 3.92 11.07
C LEU A 578 -1.70 5.17 10.16
N PRO A 579 -1.92 5.00 8.84
CA PRO A 579 -2.28 6.09 7.93
C PRO A 579 -3.52 6.85 8.41
N LYS A 580 -3.56 8.17 8.22
CA LYS A 580 -4.69 9.02 8.61
C LYS A 580 -5.02 10.02 7.50
N ILE A 581 -6.31 10.25 7.25
CA ILE A 581 -6.79 11.44 6.54
C ILE A 581 -6.90 12.56 7.57
N LEU A 582 -6.38 13.75 7.26
CA LEU A 582 -6.60 14.93 8.09
C LEU A 582 -8.00 15.50 7.82
N THR A 583 -8.69 15.86 8.90
CA THR A 583 -9.94 16.64 8.87
C THR A 583 -9.67 18.03 9.41
N SER A 584 -10.50 19.00 9.02
CA SER A 584 -10.45 20.41 9.45
C SER A 584 -10.32 20.64 10.97
N SER A 585 -10.74 19.68 11.79
CA SER A 585 -10.60 19.66 13.26
C SER A 585 -9.20 19.33 13.80
N SER A 586 -8.27 18.90 12.96
CA SER A 586 -6.89 18.55 13.37
C SER A 586 -5.90 19.69 13.13
N GLU A 587 -6.03 20.78 13.92
CA GLU A 587 -5.16 21.98 13.91
C GLU A 587 -3.67 21.72 14.25
N ALA A 588 -3.25 20.47 14.40
CA ALA A 588 -1.85 20.08 14.57
C ALA A 588 -1.08 20.22 13.24
N GLY A 589 -0.81 21.47 12.83
CA GLY A 589 0.13 21.79 11.77
C GLY A 589 1.49 21.18 12.08
N MET A 590 1.78 20.01 11.49
CA MET A 590 2.92 19.20 11.90
C MET A 590 4.23 19.97 11.76
N LEU A 591 4.88 20.22 12.89
CA LEU A 591 6.16 20.91 13.02
C LEU A 591 7.31 20.02 12.50
N VAL A 592 7.36 19.82 11.18
CA VAL A 592 8.40 19.01 10.54
C VAL A 592 9.65 19.86 10.32
N ASP A 593 10.77 19.47 10.93
CA ASP A 593 12.08 20.06 10.65
C ASP A 593 12.63 19.48 9.32
N PRO A 594 13.10 20.33 8.37
CA PRO A 594 13.83 19.83 7.19
C PRO A 594 15.17 19.14 7.53
N GLY A 595 15.69 19.32 8.75
CA GLY A 595 16.96 18.74 9.18
C GLY A 595 18.18 19.45 8.59
N LEU A 596 19.34 18.82 8.75
CA LEU A 596 20.61 19.42 8.37
C LEU A 596 20.99 19.16 6.91
N THR A 597 20.70 17.97 6.37
CA THR A 597 21.05 17.55 4.99
C THR A 597 19.89 17.67 4.01
N GLU A 598 20.20 17.73 2.71
CA GLU A 598 19.19 17.79 1.64
C GLU A 598 18.37 16.49 1.51
N GLU A 599 19.01 15.33 1.70
CA GLU A 599 18.32 14.02 1.76
C GLU A 599 17.31 13.97 2.91
N SER A 600 17.67 14.51 4.08
CA SER A 600 16.76 14.65 5.22
C SER A 600 15.61 15.59 4.88
N ALA A 601 15.87 16.73 4.23
CA ALA A 601 14.84 17.69 3.85
C ALA A 601 13.87 17.11 2.82
N THR A 602 14.38 16.33 1.87
CA THR A 602 13.59 15.60 0.88
C THR A 602 12.71 14.55 1.53
N LYS A 603 13.25 13.72 2.44
CA LYS A 603 12.47 12.72 3.19
C LYS A 603 11.39 13.39 4.06
N SER A 604 11.76 14.38 4.88
CA SER A 604 10.83 15.18 5.69
C SER A 604 9.72 15.82 4.84
N TYR A 605 10.06 16.37 3.66
CA TYR A 605 9.08 16.96 2.75
C TYR A 605 8.12 15.92 2.17
N VAL A 606 8.63 14.78 1.69
CA VAL A 606 7.78 13.72 1.12
C VAL A 606 6.86 13.13 2.17
N GLU A 607 7.35 12.86 3.39
CA GLU A 607 6.53 12.38 4.51
C GLU A 607 5.43 13.38 4.90
N TRP A 608 5.78 14.66 5.05
CA TRP A 608 4.83 15.73 5.33
C TRP A 608 3.78 15.88 4.21
N ALA A 609 4.24 16.02 2.97
CA ALA A 609 3.38 16.24 1.82
C ALA A 609 2.45 15.04 1.58
N THR A 610 2.94 13.83 1.84
CA THR A 610 2.13 12.60 1.82
C THR A 610 0.99 12.69 2.82
N ARG A 611 1.21 13.16 4.05
CA ARG A 611 0.16 13.29 5.07
C ARG A 611 -0.90 14.35 4.71
N VAL A 612 -0.50 15.47 4.10
CA VAL A 612 -1.42 16.60 3.80
C VAL A 612 -1.98 16.62 2.36
N ARG A 613 -1.64 15.61 1.54
CA ARG A 613 -2.01 15.50 0.10
C ARG A 613 -3.52 15.57 -0.16
N PHE A 614 -4.34 15.13 0.77
CA PHE A 614 -5.78 14.99 0.63
C PHE A 614 -6.45 15.29 1.97
N GLU A 615 -7.43 16.20 1.97
CA GLU A 615 -8.16 16.62 3.16
C GLU A 615 -9.59 17.08 2.78
N TYR A 616 -10.54 16.83 3.69
CA TYR A 616 -11.89 17.40 3.63
C TYR A 616 -11.96 18.67 4.48
N CYS A 617 -12.51 19.74 3.91
CA CYS A 617 -12.62 21.04 4.57
C CYS A 617 -13.92 21.76 4.17
N ASP A 618 -14.37 22.71 4.97
CA ASP A 618 -15.48 23.61 4.62
C ASP A 618 -15.07 24.61 3.51
N LEU A 619 -15.58 24.40 2.30
CA LEU A 619 -15.41 25.32 1.18
C LEU A 619 -16.57 26.32 1.06
N THR A 620 -17.51 26.35 2.00
CA THR A 620 -18.60 27.33 1.97
C THR A 620 -18.12 28.75 2.30
N ILE A 621 -18.93 29.73 1.92
CA ILE A 621 -18.79 31.14 2.25
C ILE A 621 -19.81 31.44 3.36
N PRO A 622 -19.37 31.85 4.57
CA PRO A 622 -20.28 32.21 5.65
C PRO A 622 -21.29 33.29 5.22
N ALA A 623 -22.57 33.06 5.52
CA ALA A 623 -23.63 34.02 5.20
C ALA A 623 -23.41 35.34 5.97
N THR A 624 -23.30 36.45 5.23
CA THR A 624 -23.06 37.79 5.81
C THR A 624 -24.29 38.41 6.47
N THR A 625 -25.45 37.74 6.40
CA THR A 625 -26.75 38.23 6.86
C THR A 625 -27.40 37.13 7.69
N PRO A 626 -27.92 37.42 8.90
CA PRO A 626 -28.68 36.44 9.67
C PRO A 626 -29.93 35.99 8.88
N PRO A 627 -30.36 34.73 9.02
CA PRO A 627 -31.53 34.22 8.29
C PRO A 627 -32.78 35.04 8.61
N ASN A 628 -33.47 35.46 7.55
CA ASN A 628 -34.70 36.23 7.66
C ASN A 628 -35.82 35.30 8.18
N PRO A 629 -36.43 35.56 9.36
CA PRO A 629 -37.39 34.61 9.97
C PRO A 629 -38.70 34.43 9.19
N ASN A 630 -38.90 35.19 8.09
CA ASN A 630 -40.03 35.05 7.18
C ASN A 630 -39.71 34.25 5.89
N GLU A 631 -38.47 33.77 5.69
CA GLU A 631 -38.11 32.91 4.55
C GLU A 631 -38.15 31.44 4.97
N SER A 632 -39.09 30.68 4.39
CA SER A 632 -39.33 29.27 4.71
C SER A 632 -38.53 28.27 3.87
N GLU A 633 -37.65 28.74 2.99
CA GLU A 633 -36.79 27.89 2.16
C GLU A 633 -35.35 27.88 2.69
N PRO A 634 -34.69 26.72 2.81
CA PRO A 634 -33.30 26.64 3.24
C PRO A 634 -32.37 27.27 2.19
N GLN A 635 -31.78 28.42 2.51
CA GLN A 635 -30.86 29.10 1.59
C GLN A 635 -29.62 28.23 1.30
N LEU A 636 -29.49 27.78 0.05
CA LEU A 636 -28.36 26.99 -0.39
C LEU A 636 -27.04 27.78 -0.25
N PRO A 637 -26.02 27.22 0.44
CA PRO A 637 -24.78 27.93 0.73
C PRO A 637 -24.04 28.31 -0.55
N HIS A 638 -23.26 29.39 -0.46
CA HIS A 638 -22.28 29.74 -1.47
C HIS A 638 -20.97 29.01 -1.19
N TYR A 639 -20.20 28.71 -2.24
CA TYR A 639 -18.92 28.02 -2.16
C TYR A 639 -17.80 28.95 -2.66
N LYS A 640 -16.61 28.81 -2.08
CA LYS A 640 -15.36 29.51 -2.43
C LYS A 640 -14.79 29.02 -3.78
N SER A 641 -15.63 28.79 -4.78
CA SER A 641 -15.29 28.16 -6.07
C SER A 641 -15.79 29.00 -7.25
N TYR A 642 -15.02 29.05 -8.34
CA TYR A 642 -15.43 29.63 -9.61
C TYR A 642 -16.79 29.09 -10.10
N TYR A 643 -17.07 27.80 -9.85
CA TYR A 643 -18.28 27.10 -10.28
C TYR A 643 -19.47 27.23 -9.31
N ASN A 644 -19.45 28.23 -8.42
CA ASN A 644 -20.47 28.41 -7.37
C ASN A 644 -21.93 28.33 -7.89
N ASN A 645 -22.21 28.89 -9.07
CA ASN A 645 -23.57 28.92 -9.60
C ASN A 645 -24.02 27.53 -10.05
N GLU A 646 -23.15 26.80 -10.74
CA GLU A 646 -23.37 25.43 -11.20
C GLU A 646 -23.49 24.44 -10.02
N ILE A 647 -22.66 24.61 -8.99
CA ILE A 647 -22.69 23.83 -7.74
C ILE A 647 -24.04 23.98 -7.04
N ARG A 648 -24.57 25.21 -6.96
CA ARG A 648 -25.87 25.52 -6.34
C ARG A 648 -27.04 24.99 -7.17
N MET A 649 -26.98 25.06 -8.50
CA MET A 649 -28.02 24.46 -9.36
C MET A 649 -28.13 22.94 -9.22
N LEU A 650 -27.04 22.23 -8.90
CA LEU A 650 -27.07 20.77 -8.66
C LEU A 650 -27.35 20.37 -7.21
N ALA A 651 -27.51 21.31 -6.27
CA ALA A 651 -27.52 20.99 -4.84
C ALA A 651 -28.69 20.09 -4.38
N LEU A 652 -29.74 19.97 -5.18
CA LEU A 652 -30.91 19.13 -4.91
C LEU A 652 -31.04 17.95 -5.90
N SER A 653 -29.99 17.64 -6.67
CA SER A 653 -30.00 16.61 -7.72
C SER A 653 -29.27 15.34 -7.30
N ASP A 654 -30.01 14.30 -6.93
CA ASP A 654 -29.44 12.94 -6.86
C ASP A 654 -29.25 12.36 -8.27
N ILE A 655 -28.05 11.87 -8.54
CA ILE A 655 -27.66 11.24 -9.81
C ILE A 655 -26.81 9.99 -9.48
N PRO A 656 -27.43 8.83 -9.18
CA PRO A 656 -26.72 7.67 -8.63
C PRO A 656 -25.49 7.20 -9.43
N LYS A 657 -25.56 7.23 -10.77
CA LYS A 657 -24.43 6.92 -11.68
C LYS A 657 -23.22 7.83 -11.48
N ARG A 658 -23.46 9.12 -11.20
CA ARG A 658 -22.44 10.12 -10.93
C ARG A 658 -21.88 9.93 -9.52
N SER A 659 -22.72 9.73 -8.53
CA SER A 659 -22.30 9.51 -7.13
C SER A 659 -21.35 8.31 -7.01
N LEU A 660 -21.66 7.20 -7.70
CA LEU A 660 -20.76 6.04 -7.80
C LEU A 660 -19.42 6.36 -8.44
N ALA A 661 -19.43 7.15 -9.53
CA ALA A 661 -18.21 7.53 -10.20
C ALA A 661 -17.33 8.44 -9.33
N ILE A 662 -17.93 9.39 -8.60
CA ILE A 662 -17.22 10.25 -7.65
C ILE A 662 -16.66 9.41 -6.49
N ALA A 663 -17.42 8.44 -5.98
CA ALA A 663 -16.93 7.51 -4.96
C ALA A 663 -15.70 6.71 -5.42
N LYS A 664 -15.69 6.26 -6.68
CA LYS A 664 -14.54 5.58 -7.32
C LYS A 664 -13.35 6.50 -7.59
N GLU A 665 -13.57 7.80 -7.85
CA GLU A 665 -12.48 8.78 -7.94
C GLU A 665 -11.86 9.04 -6.57
N LEU A 666 -12.67 9.30 -5.54
CA LEU A 666 -12.15 9.65 -4.22
C LEU A 666 -11.35 8.52 -3.59
N SER A 667 -11.79 7.26 -3.73
CA SER A 667 -11.01 6.12 -3.25
C SER A 667 -9.61 6.08 -3.89
N ILE A 668 -9.50 6.33 -5.20
CA ILE A 668 -8.21 6.39 -5.90
C ILE A 668 -7.39 7.62 -5.44
N LEU A 669 -8.01 8.79 -5.36
CA LEU A 669 -7.35 10.06 -5.05
C LEU A 669 -6.84 10.16 -3.60
N THR A 670 -7.43 9.42 -2.65
CA THR A 670 -6.89 9.39 -1.28
C THR A 670 -5.45 8.90 -1.24
N ASN A 671 -5.07 7.89 -2.04
CA ASN A 671 -3.75 7.24 -1.94
C ASN A 671 -2.81 7.46 -3.14
N ASN A 672 -3.34 7.75 -4.34
CA ASN A 672 -2.55 7.71 -5.58
C ASN A 672 -2.17 9.09 -6.14
N LEU A 673 -2.24 10.16 -5.32
CA LEU A 673 -1.78 11.49 -5.72
C LEU A 673 -0.24 11.55 -5.81
N PRO A 674 0.35 12.11 -6.88
CA PRO A 674 1.80 12.27 -6.99
C PRO A 674 2.35 13.20 -5.90
N ILE A 675 3.25 12.66 -5.07
CA ILE A 675 4.02 13.42 -4.08
C ILE A 675 5.50 13.12 -4.29
N ALA A 676 6.25 14.13 -4.74
CA ALA A 676 7.69 14.13 -4.83
C ALA A 676 8.23 15.53 -4.47
N TRP A 677 9.52 15.60 -4.12
CA TRP A 677 10.22 16.87 -3.91
C TRP A 677 10.09 17.81 -5.11
N ASP A 678 10.26 17.25 -6.32
CA ASP A 678 10.28 17.95 -7.60
C ASP A 678 8.91 18.52 -7.97
N SER A 679 7.84 17.80 -7.65
CA SER A 679 6.44 18.21 -7.88
C SER A 679 5.48 17.38 -7.02
N SER A 680 4.45 18.03 -6.48
CA SER A 680 3.44 17.45 -5.59
C SER A 680 2.05 17.95 -5.98
N ILE A 681 1.03 17.11 -5.79
CA ILE A 681 -0.39 17.46 -6.00
C ILE A 681 -1.14 17.35 -4.68
N PHE A 682 -1.79 18.44 -4.27
CA PHE A 682 -2.61 18.52 -3.06
C PHE A 682 -4.06 18.79 -3.44
N LEU A 683 -4.99 18.03 -2.87
CA LEU A 683 -6.44 18.20 -3.04
C LEU A 683 -7.12 18.65 -1.75
N ARG A 684 -8.15 19.48 -1.91
CA ARG A 684 -9.05 19.95 -0.85
C ARG A 684 -10.48 19.84 -1.37
N ILE A 685 -11.29 19.07 -0.67
CA ILE A 685 -12.64 18.67 -1.11
C ILE A 685 -13.65 19.19 -0.09
N ASP A 686 -14.78 19.73 -0.56
CA ASP A 686 -15.81 20.20 0.35
C ASP A 686 -16.35 19.04 1.22
N GLU A 687 -16.51 19.31 2.51
CA GLU A 687 -16.95 18.28 3.46
C GLU A 687 -18.41 17.86 3.31
N THR A 688 -19.26 18.65 2.65
CA THR A 688 -20.66 18.32 2.37
C THR A 688 -20.87 17.91 0.91
N ARG A 689 -20.10 18.50 -0.02
CA ARG A 689 -20.27 18.42 -1.46
C ARG A 689 -18.99 17.97 -2.15
N VAL A 690 -18.77 16.66 -2.14
CA VAL A 690 -17.60 16.00 -2.74
C VAL A 690 -17.34 16.28 -4.23
N ASP A 691 -18.32 16.84 -4.93
CA ASP A 691 -18.22 17.32 -6.31
C ASP A 691 -17.53 18.69 -6.46
N VAL A 692 -17.26 19.37 -5.34
CA VAL A 692 -16.54 20.64 -5.24
C VAL A 692 -15.12 20.36 -4.75
N ILE A 693 -14.15 20.55 -5.64
CA ILE A 693 -12.76 20.21 -5.40
C ILE A 693 -11.87 21.41 -5.73
N LYS A 694 -10.83 21.62 -4.94
CA LYS A 694 -9.70 22.49 -5.28
C LYS A 694 -8.43 21.67 -5.33
N ALA A 695 -7.54 22.02 -6.25
CA ALA A 695 -6.22 21.42 -6.38
C ALA A 695 -5.12 22.48 -6.32
N LEU A 696 -3.99 22.12 -5.69
CA LEU A 696 -2.73 22.83 -5.79
C LEU A 696 -1.69 21.87 -6.38
N ILE A 697 -1.05 22.28 -7.47
CA ILE A 697 0.07 21.56 -8.09
C ILE A 697 1.32 22.42 -7.89
N THR A 698 2.42 21.85 -7.38
CA THR A 698 3.71 22.54 -7.38
C THR A 698 4.44 22.32 -8.70
N GLY A 699 5.05 23.35 -9.27
CA GLY A 699 5.67 23.27 -10.60
C GLY A 699 6.87 22.31 -10.62
N PRO A 700 7.04 21.46 -11.65
CA PRO A 700 8.11 20.46 -11.71
C PRO A 700 9.53 21.03 -11.84
N GLU A 701 10.51 20.27 -11.37
CA GLU A 701 11.94 20.57 -11.51
C GLU A 701 12.39 20.60 -12.99
N GLY A 702 13.43 21.38 -13.29
CA GLY A 702 13.93 21.64 -14.64
C GLY A 702 13.09 22.64 -15.45
N THR A 703 11.87 22.94 -15.02
CA THR A 703 10.93 23.79 -15.76
C THR A 703 10.98 25.27 -15.32
N PRO A 704 10.54 26.23 -16.15
CA PRO A 704 10.35 27.62 -15.71
C PRO A 704 9.22 27.79 -14.67
N TYR A 705 8.54 26.69 -14.29
CA TYR A 705 7.47 26.65 -13.29
C TYR A 705 7.95 26.21 -11.89
N TYR A 706 9.19 25.72 -11.76
CA TYR A 706 9.68 25.00 -10.58
C TYR A 706 9.41 25.72 -9.25
N ASN A 707 8.92 24.98 -8.25
CA ASN A 707 8.54 25.47 -6.92
C ASN A 707 7.48 26.58 -6.89
N GLY A 708 6.85 26.95 -8.01
CA GLY A 708 5.64 27.77 -8.01
C GLY A 708 4.41 26.95 -7.62
N CYS A 709 3.45 27.56 -6.90
CA CYS A 709 2.18 26.92 -6.54
C CYS A 709 1.06 27.32 -7.52
N TYR A 710 0.46 26.35 -8.20
CA TYR A 710 -0.60 26.56 -9.20
C TYR A 710 -1.93 26.04 -8.70
N LEU A 711 -2.92 26.91 -8.56
CA LEU A 711 -4.23 26.58 -8.02
C LEU A 711 -5.28 26.38 -9.12
N PHE A 712 -6.13 25.39 -8.89
CA PHE A 712 -7.23 25.03 -9.79
C PHE A 712 -8.52 24.81 -9.01
N ASP A 713 -9.61 25.41 -9.48
CA ASP A 713 -10.96 25.04 -9.07
C ASP A 713 -11.49 23.95 -10.00
N ILE A 714 -12.11 22.93 -9.42
CA ILE A 714 -12.56 21.71 -10.11
C ILE A 714 -14.01 21.43 -9.69
N PHE A 715 -14.86 21.13 -10.67
CA PHE A 715 -16.26 20.78 -10.44
C PHE A 715 -16.66 19.54 -11.24
N LEU A 716 -17.21 18.55 -10.54
CA LEU A 716 -17.66 17.29 -11.12
C LEU A 716 -19.13 17.44 -11.56
N GLY A 717 -19.35 17.90 -12.80
CA GLY A 717 -20.68 18.25 -13.33
C GLY A 717 -21.73 17.11 -13.32
N PRO A 718 -22.97 17.38 -13.76
CA PRO A 718 -24.07 16.41 -13.62
C PRO A 718 -23.86 15.14 -14.47
N ASN A 719 -23.15 15.27 -15.59
CA ASN A 719 -22.77 14.18 -16.48
C ASN A 719 -21.35 13.65 -16.20
N TYR A 720 -20.78 13.89 -15.01
CA TYR A 720 -19.43 13.42 -14.69
C TYR A 720 -19.27 11.91 -14.93
N ASN A 721 -18.07 11.49 -15.37
CA ASN A 721 -17.75 10.15 -15.88
C ASN A 721 -18.37 9.79 -17.25
N GLN A 722 -19.39 10.50 -17.73
CA GLN A 722 -19.78 10.52 -19.15
C GLN A 722 -19.16 11.71 -19.90
N SER A 723 -18.87 12.79 -19.17
CA SER A 723 -18.20 14.00 -19.61
C SER A 723 -17.07 14.35 -18.64
N PRO A 724 -16.05 15.10 -19.09
CA PRO A 724 -14.92 15.49 -18.25
C PRO A 724 -15.33 16.42 -17.09
N PRO A 725 -14.46 16.58 -16.07
CA PRO A 725 -14.63 17.59 -15.04
C PRO A 725 -14.50 19.00 -15.63
N SER A 726 -15.16 19.97 -15.03
CA SER A 726 -14.89 21.38 -15.29
C SER A 726 -13.67 21.81 -14.47
N VAL A 727 -12.62 22.35 -15.12
CA VAL A 727 -11.38 22.79 -14.46
C VAL A 727 -11.07 24.25 -14.82
N LYS A 728 -10.80 25.07 -13.81
CA LYS A 728 -10.44 26.49 -13.92
C LYS A 728 -9.08 26.74 -13.26
N TYR A 729 -8.14 27.34 -13.98
CA TYR A 729 -6.86 27.80 -13.45
C TYR A 729 -7.02 29.16 -12.76
N MET A 730 -6.53 29.30 -11.52
CA MET A 730 -6.81 30.45 -10.65
C MET A 730 -5.62 31.39 -10.45
N THR A 731 -4.37 30.91 -10.64
CA THR A 731 -3.14 31.69 -10.36
C THR A 731 -2.77 32.66 -11.50
N THR A 732 -3.73 33.46 -11.98
CA THR A 732 -3.57 34.30 -13.20
C THR A 732 -3.17 35.75 -12.97
N ASN A 733 -2.80 36.13 -11.73
CA ASN A 733 -2.55 37.52 -11.31
C ASN A 733 -3.74 38.46 -11.59
N GLY A 734 -4.96 38.00 -11.31
CA GLY A 734 -6.18 38.76 -11.57
C GLY A 734 -6.46 38.96 -13.06
N GLY A 735 -6.26 37.93 -13.87
CA GLY A 735 -6.56 37.96 -15.30
C GLY A 735 -5.44 38.50 -16.20
N LYS A 736 -4.21 38.66 -15.69
CA LYS A 736 -3.13 39.38 -16.38
C LYS A 736 -2.06 38.49 -17.01
N PHE A 737 -1.83 37.29 -16.49
CA PHE A 737 -0.68 36.45 -16.85
C PHE A 737 -1.11 35.13 -17.51
N ARG A 738 -0.71 34.92 -18.76
CA ARG A 738 -0.79 33.65 -19.51
C ARG A 738 0.49 32.86 -19.29
N PHE A 739 0.49 31.97 -18.30
CA PHE A 739 1.67 31.21 -17.87
C PHE A 739 2.15 30.15 -18.87
N ASN A 740 1.25 29.63 -19.71
CA ASN A 740 1.53 28.60 -20.69
C ASN A 740 0.59 28.81 -21.89
N PRO A 741 0.92 28.37 -23.12
CA PRO A 741 -0.04 28.43 -24.22
C PRO A 741 -1.39 27.78 -23.91
N ASN A 742 -1.39 26.76 -23.05
CA ASN A 742 -2.58 26.04 -22.58
C ASN A 742 -3.16 26.54 -21.23
N LEU A 743 -2.53 27.53 -20.57
CA LEU A 743 -3.06 28.18 -19.35
C LEU A 743 -3.33 29.65 -19.63
N TYR A 744 -4.57 29.94 -20.00
CA TYR A 744 -5.01 31.26 -20.43
C TYR A 744 -5.09 32.23 -19.24
N ALA A 745 -4.91 33.53 -19.50
CA ALA A 745 -5.01 34.56 -18.47
C ALA A 745 -6.41 34.64 -17.85
N ASP A 746 -7.47 34.30 -18.61
CA ASP A 746 -8.85 34.19 -18.09
C ASP A 746 -9.07 32.94 -17.20
N GLY A 747 -8.06 32.09 -17.04
CA GLY A 747 -8.10 30.84 -16.28
C GLY A 747 -8.60 29.62 -17.05
N LYS A 748 -8.79 29.68 -18.37
CA LYS A 748 -9.11 28.50 -19.18
C LYS A 748 -7.91 27.55 -19.29
N VAL A 749 -8.16 26.25 -19.06
CA VAL A 749 -7.19 25.17 -19.26
C VAL A 749 -7.47 24.46 -20.60
N CYS A 750 -6.46 24.34 -21.45
CA CYS A 750 -6.52 23.61 -22.72
C CYS A 750 -5.87 22.23 -22.59
N LEU A 751 -6.70 21.18 -22.52
CA LEU A 751 -6.27 19.79 -22.45
C LEU A 751 -7.25 18.92 -23.25
N SER A 752 -6.77 17.92 -23.99
CA SER A 752 -7.65 17.09 -24.83
C SER A 752 -8.61 16.25 -24.00
N LEU A 753 -8.17 15.75 -22.84
CA LEU A 753 -9.03 15.09 -21.84
C LEU A 753 -10.18 15.98 -21.34
N LEU A 754 -10.04 17.31 -21.39
CA LEU A 754 -11.10 18.26 -21.02
C LEU A 754 -11.97 18.68 -22.24
N GLY A 755 -11.71 18.13 -23.42
CA GLY A 755 -12.36 18.55 -24.67
C GLY A 755 -11.96 19.96 -25.15
N THR A 756 -10.98 20.61 -24.51
CA THR A 756 -10.58 21.99 -24.78
C THR A 756 -9.33 22.11 -25.66
N TRP A 757 -8.81 20.98 -26.16
CA TRP A 757 -7.67 20.91 -27.08
C TRP A 757 -7.74 19.70 -28.03
N SER A 758 -7.00 19.74 -29.13
CA SER A 758 -6.89 18.61 -30.07
C SER A 758 -6.05 17.46 -29.49
N GLY A 759 -6.59 16.25 -29.50
CA GLY A 759 -5.91 15.03 -29.04
C GLY A 759 -6.92 13.94 -28.65
N PRO A 760 -6.49 12.86 -28.00
CA PRO A 760 -7.39 11.89 -27.37
C PRO A 760 -8.30 12.60 -26.35
N GLY A 761 -9.62 12.47 -26.54
CA GLY A 761 -10.63 13.10 -25.70
C GLY A 761 -10.89 12.34 -24.40
N TRP A 762 -11.83 12.86 -23.59
CA TRP A 762 -12.40 12.12 -22.46
C TRP A 762 -13.03 10.81 -22.92
N VAL A 763 -12.68 9.70 -22.27
CA VAL A 763 -13.30 8.38 -22.51
C VAL A 763 -14.24 8.07 -21.35
N ALA A 764 -15.54 8.04 -21.64
CA ALA A 764 -16.58 7.78 -20.65
C ALA A 764 -16.36 6.44 -19.93
N GLY A 765 -16.47 6.43 -18.59
CA GLY A 765 -16.25 5.24 -17.77
C GLY A 765 -14.79 4.82 -17.58
N ARG A 766 -13.81 5.53 -18.13
CA ARG A 766 -12.37 5.13 -18.11
C ARG A 766 -11.39 6.26 -17.82
N SER A 767 -11.65 7.47 -18.29
CA SER A 767 -10.84 8.64 -17.93
C SER A 767 -11.10 9.04 -16.47
N THR A 768 -10.06 9.48 -15.76
CA THR A 768 -10.16 9.85 -14.34
C THR A 768 -9.68 11.27 -14.06
N LEU A 769 -10.10 11.83 -12.92
CA LEU A 769 -9.60 13.13 -12.45
C LEU A 769 -8.08 13.08 -12.19
N LEU A 770 -7.58 11.95 -11.67
CA LEU A 770 -6.13 11.74 -11.47
C LEU A 770 -5.34 11.87 -12.78
N GLN A 771 -5.85 11.32 -13.89
CA GLN A 771 -5.21 11.48 -15.22
C GLN A 771 -5.19 12.94 -15.68
N VAL A 772 -6.26 13.72 -15.41
CA VAL A 772 -6.31 15.16 -15.73
C VAL A 772 -5.25 15.92 -14.93
N LEU A 773 -5.14 15.67 -13.62
CA LEU A 773 -4.16 16.31 -12.74
C LEU A 773 -2.72 16.00 -13.16
N ILE A 774 -2.41 14.72 -13.42
CA ILE A 774 -1.10 14.28 -13.92
C ILE A 774 -0.81 14.89 -15.31
N SER A 775 -1.81 15.03 -16.19
CA SER A 775 -1.61 15.63 -17.51
C SER A 775 -1.29 17.13 -17.42
N ILE A 776 -1.90 17.87 -16.48
CA ILE A 776 -1.55 19.27 -16.21
C ILE A 776 -0.11 19.36 -15.70
N GLN A 777 0.25 18.53 -14.72
CA GLN A 777 1.60 18.48 -14.15
C GLN A 777 2.68 18.15 -15.20
N SER A 778 2.44 17.15 -16.08
CA SER A 778 3.47 16.61 -16.99
C SER A 778 3.50 17.25 -18.38
N MET A 779 2.35 17.65 -18.94
CA MET A 779 2.28 18.16 -20.32
C MET A 779 2.22 19.68 -20.41
N ILE A 780 1.62 20.33 -19.40
CA ILE A 780 1.42 21.79 -19.40
C ILE A 780 2.57 22.48 -18.66
N LEU A 781 2.91 22.01 -17.45
CA LEU A 781 4.03 22.56 -16.67
C LEU A 781 5.38 21.97 -17.13
N CYS A 782 5.74 22.13 -18.41
CA CYS A 782 6.90 21.52 -19.05
C CYS A 782 8.12 22.48 -19.18
N GLU A 783 9.28 21.96 -19.61
CA GLU A 783 10.56 22.68 -19.70
C GLU A 783 10.57 23.82 -20.75
N GLU A 784 10.09 23.54 -21.97
CA GLU A 784 10.00 24.52 -23.05
C GLU A 784 8.52 24.81 -23.42
N PRO A 785 7.77 25.57 -22.58
CA PRO A 785 6.35 25.79 -22.77
C PRO A 785 5.99 26.57 -24.04
N TYR A 786 6.96 27.23 -24.67
CA TYR A 786 6.82 27.82 -26.01
C TYR A 786 6.38 26.79 -27.08
N LEU A 787 6.77 25.52 -26.93
CA LEU A 787 6.48 24.45 -27.89
C LEU A 787 5.02 23.98 -27.86
N ASN A 788 4.26 24.35 -26.80
CA ASN A 788 2.85 24.02 -26.67
C ASN A 788 1.94 24.87 -27.58
N GLU A 789 2.44 25.97 -28.16
CA GLU A 789 1.68 26.78 -29.12
C GLU A 789 1.57 26.05 -30.48
N PRO A 790 0.38 26.01 -31.13
CA PRO A 790 0.18 25.25 -32.36
C PRO A 790 1.16 25.63 -33.49
N GLY A 791 1.90 24.63 -33.96
CA GLY A 791 2.87 24.78 -35.04
C GLY A 791 4.29 25.15 -34.59
N TRP A 792 4.55 25.39 -33.30
CA TRP A 792 5.88 25.75 -32.79
C TRP A 792 6.69 24.59 -32.19
N ALA A 793 6.14 23.37 -32.19
CA ALA A 793 6.80 22.17 -31.64
C ALA A 793 8.19 21.84 -32.24
N GLY A 794 8.55 22.39 -33.41
CA GLY A 794 9.89 22.25 -34.01
C GLY A 794 10.92 23.30 -33.58
N SER A 795 10.54 24.24 -32.71
CA SER A 795 11.32 25.43 -32.36
C SER A 795 12.07 25.31 -31.01
N ALA A 796 12.41 24.08 -30.61
CA ALA A 796 13.14 23.79 -29.38
C ALA A 796 14.50 24.52 -29.32
N GLY A 797 14.86 25.02 -28.14
CA GLY A 797 16.12 25.73 -27.88
C GLY A 797 16.29 27.09 -28.58
N THR A 798 15.29 27.57 -29.34
CA THR A 798 15.35 28.86 -30.05
C THR A 798 15.46 30.05 -29.08
N PRO A 799 16.01 31.21 -29.50
CA PRO A 799 16.02 32.42 -28.69
C PRO A 799 14.62 32.87 -28.23
N GLN A 800 13.59 32.59 -29.03
CA GLN A 800 12.19 32.83 -28.73
C GLN A 800 11.69 31.93 -27.60
N SER A 801 11.98 30.62 -27.67
CA SER A 801 11.66 29.68 -26.58
C SER A 801 12.34 30.09 -25.26
N LYS A 802 13.63 30.42 -25.31
CA LYS A 802 14.39 30.87 -24.13
C LYS A 802 13.84 32.16 -23.52
N ALA A 803 13.50 33.15 -24.34
CA ALA A 803 12.88 34.39 -23.88
C ALA A 803 11.47 34.17 -23.31
N TYR A 804 10.71 33.21 -23.86
CA TYR A 804 9.42 32.80 -23.30
C TYR A 804 9.62 32.21 -21.90
N SER A 805 10.53 31.24 -21.73
CA SER A 805 10.82 30.63 -20.43
C SER A 805 11.35 31.65 -19.40
N ALA A 806 12.18 32.61 -19.81
CA ALA A 806 12.60 33.72 -18.94
C ALA A 806 11.41 34.59 -18.49
N ASN A 807 10.50 34.90 -19.41
CA ASN A 807 9.27 35.64 -19.08
C ASN A 807 8.35 34.86 -18.13
N VAL A 808 8.21 33.54 -18.31
CA VAL A 808 7.47 32.67 -17.39
C VAL A 808 8.10 32.71 -16.00
N ARG A 809 9.42 32.53 -15.86
CA ARG A 809 10.11 32.61 -14.56
C ARG A 809 9.78 33.90 -13.81
N ARG A 810 9.77 35.05 -14.50
CA ARG A 810 9.38 36.35 -13.91
C ARG A 810 7.94 36.37 -13.41
N MET A 811 6.99 35.83 -14.17
CA MET A 811 5.60 35.69 -13.73
C MET A 811 5.45 34.71 -12.55
N VAL A 812 6.23 33.62 -12.54
CA VAL A 812 6.22 32.58 -11.50
C VAL A 812 6.72 33.13 -10.17
N VAL A 813 7.90 33.75 -10.14
CA VAL A 813 8.44 34.39 -8.93
C VAL A 813 7.46 35.43 -8.39
N LYS A 814 6.87 36.26 -9.27
CA LYS A 814 5.96 37.34 -8.86
C LYS A 814 4.62 36.85 -8.31
N THR A 815 3.99 35.85 -8.93
CA THR A 815 2.60 35.46 -8.62
C THR A 815 2.50 34.07 -8.01
N ALA A 816 3.05 33.04 -8.66
CA ALA A 816 2.94 31.65 -8.19
C ALA A 816 3.79 31.39 -6.92
N MET A 817 4.81 32.22 -6.68
CA MET A 817 5.64 32.22 -5.47
C MET A 817 5.29 33.38 -4.53
N LEU A 818 5.78 34.59 -4.83
CA LEU A 818 5.66 35.73 -3.92
C LEU A 818 4.20 36.13 -3.63
N GLY A 819 3.38 36.27 -4.67
CA GLY A 819 1.96 36.61 -4.52
C GLY A 819 1.19 35.60 -3.66
N ASN A 820 1.39 34.30 -3.91
CA ASN A 820 0.82 33.21 -3.11
C ASN A 820 1.37 33.14 -1.69
N LEU A 821 2.58 33.65 -1.39
CA LEU A 821 3.11 33.67 -0.03
C LEU A 821 2.66 34.91 0.74
N GLN A 822 2.51 36.07 0.07
CA GLN A 822 2.01 37.30 0.67
C GLN A 822 0.50 37.27 0.92
N ASN A 823 -0.27 36.70 -0.01
CA ASN A 823 -1.72 36.55 0.08
C ASN A 823 -2.09 35.06 -0.12
N PRO A 824 -1.84 34.19 0.87
CA PRO A 824 -2.05 32.76 0.74
C PRO A 824 -3.51 32.43 0.44
N PRO A 825 -3.81 31.77 -0.70
CA PRO A 825 -5.17 31.39 -1.06
C PRO A 825 -5.68 30.25 -0.19
N GLU A 826 -6.79 30.48 0.50
CA GLU A 826 -7.52 29.45 1.23
C GLU A 826 -8.11 28.39 0.26
N PRO A 827 -8.13 27.10 0.64
CA PRO A 827 -7.70 26.50 1.93
C PRO A 827 -6.23 26.02 1.95
N PHE A 828 -5.35 26.51 1.07
CA PHE A 828 -3.98 26.00 0.91
C PHE A 828 -2.91 26.77 1.68
N ALA A 829 -3.30 27.68 2.57
CA ALA A 829 -2.38 28.64 3.19
C ALA A 829 -1.20 27.96 3.90
N ASP A 830 -1.46 26.91 4.68
CA ASP A 830 -0.42 26.22 5.45
C ASP A 830 0.41 25.24 4.62
N ILE A 831 -0.16 24.66 3.55
CA ILE A 831 0.61 23.93 2.53
C ILE A 831 1.62 24.86 1.88
N ILE A 832 1.18 26.06 1.46
CA ILE A 832 2.04 27.03 0.77
C ILE A 832 3.17 27.52 1.70
N ARG A 833 2.84 27.91 2.93
CA ARG A 833 3.84 28.32 3.94
C ARG A 833 4.84 27.21 4.22
N THR A 834 4.37 25.96 4.39
CA THR A 834 5.23 24.82 4.74
C THR A 834 6.09 24.34 3.58
N HIS A 835 5.55 24.31 2.35
CA HIS A 835 6.33 24.05 1.13
C HIS A 835 7.50 25.03 1.02
N TYR A 836 7.23 26.33 1.12
CA TYR A 836 8.27 27.36 1.06
C TYR A 836 9.26 27.29 2.23
N ARG A 837 8.81 26.96 3.45
CA ARG A 837 9.67 26.76 4.63
C ARG A 837 10.63 25.58 4.46
N LEU A 838 10.13 24.41 4.06
CA LEU A 838 10.92 23.19 3.90
C LEU A 838 11.90 23.29 2.72
N LYS A 839 11.47 23.86 1.59
CA LYS A 839 12.32 24.02 0.38
C LYS A 839 13.15 25.32 0.37
N ALA A 840 13.18 26.09 1.46
CA ALA A 840 13.74 27.46 1.48
C ALA A 840 15.20 27.58 0.98
N ARG A 841 16.06 26.59 1.25
CA ARG A 841 17.46 26.59 0.76
C ARG A 841 17.51 26.42 -0.77
N SER A 842 16.96 25.32 -1.27
CA SER A 842 16.85 25.00 -2.71
C SER A 842 16.18 26.14 -3.51
N ILE A 843 15.12 26.75 -2.97
CA ILE A 843 14.45 27.88 -3.62
C ILE A 843 15.33 29.13 -3.63
N ALA A 844 16.09 29.43 -2.57
CA ALA A 844 16.99 30.57 -2.57
C ALA A 844 18.08 30.46 -3.66
N GLU A 845 18.58 29.24 -3.90
CA GLU A 845 19.57 28.93 -4.94
C GLU A 845 18.94 28.99 -6.35
N GLN A 846 17.75 28.41 -6.54
CA GLN A 846 16.96 28.55 -7.77
C GLN A 846 16.74 30.03 -8.14
N LEU A 847 16.39 30.87 -7.17
CA LEU A 847 16.15 32.30 -7.41
C LEU A 847 17.43 33.04 -7.82
N ASP A 848 18.60 32.70 -7.26
CA ASP A 848 19.88 33.26 -7.73
C ASP A 848 20.22 32.80 -9.14
N GLN A 849 20.05 31.51 -9.45
CA GLN A 849 20.27 30.96 -10.78
C GLN A 849 19.36 31.62 -11.81
N TRP A 850 18.06 31.78 -11.49
CA TRP A 850 17.09 32.42 -12.37
C TRP A 850 17.43 33.90 -12.59
N LEU A 851 17.78 34.64 -11.54
CA LEU A 851 18.19 36.04 -11.62
C LEU A 851 19.49 36.21 -12.44
N ALA A 852 20.47 35.32 -12.29
CA ALA A 852 21.70 35.32 -13.08
C ALA A 852 21.48 34.95 -14.55
N SER A 853 20.42 34.19 -14.86
CA SER A 853 20.04 33.77 -16.21
C SER A 853 19.04 34.69 -16.92
N ASP A 854 18.58 35.75 -16.26
CA ASP A 854 17.50 36.61 -16.75
C ASP A 854 17.94 37.46 -17.97
N ASP A 855 17.03 37.64 -18.94
CA ASP A 855 17.31 38.42 -20.16
C ASP A 855 17.09 39.94 -20.01
N GLY A 856 16.77 40.42 -18.79
CA GLY A 856 16.57 41.83 -18.45
C GLY A 856 15.32 42.45 -19.07
N ARG A 857 14.51 41.69 -19.80
CA ARG A 857 13.31 42.22 -20.49
C ARG A 857 12.17 42.42 -19.51
N GLN A 858 11.30 43.37 -19.83
CA GLN A 858 10.05 43.61 -19.12
C GLN A 858 9.14 42.38 -19.16
N THR A 859 8.38 42.17 -18.08
CA THR A 859 7.46 41.04 -17.94
C THR A 859 6.20 41.27 -18.79
N LEU A 860 5.96 40.38 -19.75
CA LEU A 860 4.80 40.42 -20.65
C LEU A 860 3.70 39.49 -20.13
N GLY A 861 2.48 40.00 -20.01
CA GLY A 861 1.33 39.19 -19.56
C GLY A 861 0.86 38.15 -20.58
N ASP A 862 0.90 38.50 -21.87
CA ASP A 862 0.58 37.60 -22.98
C ASP A 862 1.85 37.01 -23.59
N GLY A 863 2.10 35.71 -23.34
CA GLY A 863 3.29 35.01 -23.83
C GLY A 863 3.46 34.92 -25.35
N SER A 864 2.47 35.33 -26.15
CA SER A 864 2.49 35.29 -27.62
C SER A 864 2.94 36.60 -28.29
N GLY A 865 3.25 37.66 -27.51
CA GLY A 865 3.61 38.98 -28.04
C GLY A 865 4.98 39.05 -28.71
N HIS A 866 5.02 38.89 -30.04
CA HIS A 866 6.17 39.31 -30.85
C HIS A 866 6.26 40.85 -30.81
N PRO A 867 7.39 41.47 -30.41
CA PRO A 867 7.51 42.93 -30.44
C PRO A 867 7.68 43.40 -31.89
N SER A 868 6.56 43.71 -32.55
CA SER A 868 6.52 44.37 -33.86
C SER A 868 6.86 45.87 -33.74
N GLY A 869 8.05 46.16 -33.22
CA GLY A 869 8.55 47.52 -33.06
C GLY A 869 9.89 47.54 -32.35
N LYS A 870 10.83 48.36 -32.86
CA LYS A 870 12.09 48.65 -32.16
C LYS A 870 11.78 49.41 -30.87
N ALA A 871 11.86 48.73 -29.74
CA ALA A 871 11.96 49.36 -28.43
C ALA A 871 13.44 49.59 -28.07
N ASP A 872 14.16 50.31 -28.94
CA ASP A 872 15.46 50.91 -28.59
C ASP A 872 15.19 52.15 -27.71
N SER A 873 14.82 51.91 -26.45
CA SER A 873 14.77 52.95 -25.42
C SER A 873 15.49 52.46 -24.16
N ALA A 874 16.76 52.87 -24.03
CA ALA A 874 17.56 52.70 -22.84
C ALA A 874 17.03 53.58 -21.69
N GLY A 875 15.87 53.20 -21.14
CA GLY A 875 15.31 53.73 -19.90
C GLY A 875 15.53 52.72 -18.78
N GLN A 876 16.19 53.15 -17.70
CA GLN A 876 16.53 52.31 -16.54
C GLN A 876 15.28 51.99 -15.68
N SER A 877 14.35 51.21 -16.22
CA SER A 877 13.28 50.58 -15.45
C SER A 877 13.57 49.09 -15.34
N SER A 878 13.89 48.63 -14.14
CA SER A 878 14.05 47.20 -13.83
C SER A 878 12.76 46.45 -14.18
N ASN A 879 12.87 45.20 -14.63
CA ASN A 879 11.72 44.31 -14.87
C ASN A 879 11.05 43.82 -13.58
N GLY A 880 11.57 44.23 -12.41
CA GLY A 880 11.04 43.91 -11.09
C GLY A 880 11.59 42.61 -10.49
N LEU A 881 12.16 41.71 -11.29
CA LEU A 881 12.58 40.37 -10.84
C LEU A 881 13.55 40.44 -9.66
N ALA A 882 14.56 41.31 -9.70
CA ALA A 882 15.52 41.45 -8.61
C ALA A 882 14.86 41.88 -7.28
N GLY A 883 13.79 42.70 -7.35
CA GLY A 883 13.01 43.10 -6.18
C GLY A 883 12.11 41.97 -5.68
N ASP A 884 11.39 41.30 -6.60
CA ASP A 884 10.54 40.15 -6.27
C ASP A 884 11.37 38.99 -5.66
N VAL A 885 12.59 38.74 -6.16
CA VAL A 885 13.58 37.77 -5.61
C VAL A 885 14.06 38.17 -4.21
N ALA A 886 14.45 39.42 -4.01
CA ALA A 886 14.94 39.90 -2.71
C ALA A 886 13.85 39.81 -1.62
N GLU A 887 12.62 40.17 -1.97
CA GLU A 887 11.46 40.06 -1.08
C GLU A 887 11.10 38.60 -0.79
N MET A 888 11.10 37.72 -1.80
CA MET A 888 10.87 36.29 -1.59
C MET A 888 11.92 35.70 -0.64
N LYS A 889 13.20 36.05 -0.81
CA LYS A 889 14.28 35.62 0.10
C LYS A 889 14.12 36.16 1.53
N ARG A 890 13.61 37.39 1.70
CA ARG A 890 13.26 37.94 3.03
C ARG A 890 12.19 37.09 3.70
N LEU A 891 11.09 36.81 3.00
CA LEU A 891 9.98 36.00 3.52
C LEU A 891 10.39 34.55 3.83
N LEU A 892 11.21 33.92 2.97
CA LEU A 892 11.77 32.58 3.23
C LEU A 892 12.58 32.54 4.53
N LYS A 893 13.42 33.55 4.78
CA LYS A 893 14.18 33.67 6.03
C LYS A 893 13.25 33.88 7.23
N GLU A 894 12.20 34.69 7.08
CA GLU A 894 11.21 34.93 8.13
C GLU A 894 10.47 33.63 8.53
N LEU A 895 10.02 32.84 7.55
CA LEU A 895 9.41 31.51 7.77
C LEU A 895 10.33 30.52 8.51
N GLN A 896 11.64 30.59 8.28
CA GLN A 896 12.61 29.76 9.01
C GLN A 896 12.83 30.25 10.45
N THR A 897 12.88 31.58 10.65
CA THR A 897 13.11 32.17 11.98
C THR A 897 11.91 32.06 12.90
N SER A 898 10.67 32.26 12.41
CA SER A 898 9.46 32.15 13.22
C SER A 898 9.35 30.75 13.85
N PHE A 899 9.53 29.71 13.03
CA PHE A 899 9.56 28.31 13.43
C PHE A 899 10.60 28.02 14.53
N SER A 900 11.82 28.58 14.42
CA SER A 900 12.89 28.41 15.41
C SER A 900 12.56 29.04 16.78
N THR A 901 11.61 29.99 16.82
CA THR A 901 11.15 30.63 18.06
C THR A 901 10.05 29.80 18.71
N THR A 902 9.09 29.30 17.93
CA THR A 902 7.98 28.46 18.41
C THR A 902 8.45 27.06 18.86
N SER A 903 9.54 26.54 18.29
CA SER A 903 10.14 25.27 18.74
C SER A 903 11.02 25.39 20.01
N ARG A 904 11.06 26.57 20.65
CA ARG A 904 11.82 26.87 21.88
C ARG A 904 10.94 27.31 23.05
N THR A 905 9.62 27.21 22.90
CA THR A 905 8.59 27.58 23.86
C THR A 905 7.60 26.46 24.01
#